data_AF-A0A936CSX6-F1
#
_entry.id   AF-A0A936CSX6-F1
#
_cell.length_a   1.000
_cell.length_b   1.000
_cell.length_c   1.000
_cell.angle_alpha   90.00
_cell.angle_beta   90.00
_cell.angle_gamma   90.00
#
_symmetry.space_group_name_H-M   'P 1'
#
loop_
_entity.id
_entity.type
_entity.pdbx_description
1 polymer ?
#
loop_
_entity_poly.entity_id
_entity_poly.type
_entity_poly.pdbx_seq_one_letter_code
_entity_poly.pdbx_strand_id
1 'polypeptide(L)'
;MPFVEQLLFGGDHRRDPAQRGVLGVSAGMGADVAAEVERLCRGWGDVPPLGLDRPALMSFPLLATMPSIRGRLYAVIRVGTGSEPLFHAIVLGDASYVGFDRNPYLLARQMSFHDAWRPGVAPPRVELEADTHEFPAALVPGPTDRGFIDEAVVQFILKGSLVLPLEQSTPDSDRSLALVISCLPAKLRRELRFASLATSEANGCNLGALATTGAGFAGWQRFLLATPNSGMTPEISAYQAALGQQLAAGDLNAIARLSLRHEFGGGREQESIRASVPDARGAEPRPVVARPLETPLAAVISTPPLTTAGGSRSVRRSGPGEGTARAIVGARRPLSRRSGLARVLAVIAVVFLAGGVVALRMNGRLLARSLEWAGIPGMNPEAGSERAATLLEVVDVGAVYEDQRSQLAGSGGALGPSLDQARRKALANLSGRGATPLVAQIDLFAKLSADGIQQGSRPDRETERLRALARQGEVLASELTRLELAWHSLAAGAMWRDLGQLPDEAVAARSDSLARRDRAALDEARTGMGLTWKLRDLTDARRNVEGMAALVELFQAESWSPRWTVDLKRAADRVSPTASPLTRAYRNCAFKILRVKEAERSAAARSLAYAPTLIGQAWPAPAIRDILPDLRRAAGVFPPGDAPALVAGTLKLYADLSDPVRAAERAAADPHYLAKLEGNAAFRFDAAAHRPFLDRLRYEADLLKAGAGTMPDREPLRFKRALAAGRPAARWQALADSLRTPFLVEWARRQAGAAEVAADQRRQVRQGQLTATRSAASDLRRAAAEGRDWSGEWRRLSALAARFLGEAAAGGDGSDGTSELAELAAALDRPLPLRLRQATVRLPQSALAGPDIAVLEVSVAAGDGLKRSGAFPVGPSAPAGTGWVGNVTLDLVLPFGPRDELICRVVAADGRLLLQSTVPSLADGGGPGSFGKLRPGDGGALHLQIDPAWWTALVLPAPAVVF
;
A
#
# COMPACT_ATOMS: atom_id res chain seq x y z
N MET A 1 -21.05 3.93 30.16
CA MET A 1 -21.47 3.41 28.85
C MET A 1 -20.33 3.62 27.85
N PRO A 2 -20.16 2.75 26.85
CA PRO A 2 -19.11 2.93 25.86
C PRO A 2 -19.50 4.06 24.90
N PHE A 3 -18.69 5.10 24.85
CA PHE A 3 -18.85 6.18 23.88
C PHE A 3 -17.86 6.00 22.74
N VAL A 4 -18.24 6.46 21.56
CA VAL A 4 -17.38 6.53 20.38
C VAL A 4 -17.19 7.96 19.93
N GLU A 5 -15.99 8.18 19.39
CA GLU A 5 -15.54 9.49 18.92
C GLU A 5 -15.50 9.46 17.41
N GLN A 6 -15.82 10.59 16.79
CA GLN A 6 -16.03 10.67 15.36
C GLN A 6 -15.09 11.70 14.74
N LEU A 7 -14.59 11.40 13.54
CA LEU A 7 -13.80 12.32 12.74
C LEU A 7 -14.26 12.24 11.29
N LEU A 8 -14.53 13.41 10.70
CA LEU A 8 -14.87 13.59 9.30
C LEU A 8 -13.65 14.16 8.59
N PHE A 9 -13.25 13.55 7.49
CA PHE A 9 -12.10 13.93 6.69
C PHE A 9 -12.44 13.88 5.20
N GLY A 10 -12.12 14.91 4.43
CA GLY A 10 -12.53 14.99 3.01
C GLY A 10 -12.17 16.33 2.38
N GLY A 11 -12.60 16.55 1.13
CA GLY A 11 -12.44 17.84 0.46
C GLY A 11 -13.43 18.88 1.01
N ASP A 12 -12.95 20.10 1.23
CA ASP A 12 -13.83 21.24 1.54
C ASP A 12 -14.14 21.99 0.24
N HIS A 13 -15.39 21.96 -0.23
CA HIS A 13 -15.80 22.62 -1.49
C HIS A 13 -15.54 24.14 -1.52
N ARG A 14 -15.19 24.77 -0.39
CA ARG A 14 -14.79 26.19 -0.30
C ARG A 14 -13.29 26.42 -0.41
N ARG A 15 -12.48 25.38 -0.24
CA ARG A 15 -11.02 25.37 -0.45
C ARG A 15 -10.72 24.52 -1.68
N ASP A 16 -9.47 24.50 -2.13
CA ASP A 16 -9.04 23.69 -3.27
C ASP A 16 -9.56 22.23 -3.12
N PRO A 17 -10.45 21.74 -4.01
CA PRO A 17 -11.03 20.39 -3.90
C PRO A 17 -10.00 19.27 -3.95
N ALA A 18 -8.76 19.57 -4.39
CA ALA A 18 -7.64 18.66 -4.32
C ALA A 18 -7.07 18.46 -2.90
N GLN A 19 -7.35 19.36 -1.95
CA GLN A 19 -6.87 19.26 -0.56
C GLN A 19 -7.92 18.64 0.36
N ARG A 20 -7.69 17.37 0.73
CA ARG A 20 -8.44 16.73 1.82
C ARG A 20 -7.87 17.12 3.18
N GLY A 21 -8.76 17.38 4.12
CA GLY A 21 -8.43 17.71 5.50
C GLY A 21 -9.50 17.24 6.46
N VAL A 22 -9.23 17.40 7.76
CA VAL A 22 -10.23 17.17 8.80
C VAL A 22 -11.30 18.25 8.69
N LEU A 23 -12.54 17.81 8.46
CA LEU A 23 -13.72 18.65 8.28
C LEU A 23 -14.45 18.87 9.61
N GLY A 24 -14.42 17.86 10.49
CA GLY A 24 -15.01 17.94 11.82
C GLY A 24 -14.53 16.80 12.71
N VAL A 25 -14.42 17.06 14.01
CA VAL A 25 -14.09 16.06 15.03
C VAL A 25 -15.05 16.18 16.19
N SER A 26 -15.38 15.07 16.83
CA SER A 26 -16.12 15.09 18.07
C SER A 26 -15.27 15.70 19.18
N ALA A 27 -15.93 16.39 20.13
CA ALA A 27 -15.25 17.15 21.17
C ALA A 27 -14.32 16.31 22.07
N GLY A 28 -14.56 14.99 22.17
CA GLY A 28 -13.73 14.10 22.94
C GLY A 28 -12.61 13.41 22.17
N MET A 29 -12.48 13.67 20.86
CA MET A 29 -11.40 13.19 20.02
C MET A 29 -10.09 13.87 20.41
N GLY A 30 -9.15 13.11 20.98
CA GLY A 30 -7.83 13.62 21.33
C GLY A 30 -7.04 13.97 20.07
N ALA A 31 -6.23 15.02 20.10
CA ALA A 31 -5.48 15.44 18.93
C ALA A 31 -4.51 14.39 18.38
N ASP A 32 -3.87 13.60 19.25
CA ASP A 32 -3.00 12.50 18.82
C ASP A 32 -3.77 11.42 18.08
N VAL A 33 -4.99 11.11 18.55
CA VAL A 33 -5.89 10.19 17.85
C VAL A 33 -6.42 10.81 16.57
N ALA A 34 -6.84 12.07 16.59
CA ALA A 34 -7.30 12.75 15.39
C ALA A 34 -6.18 12.79 14.33
N ALA A 35 -4.94 13.05 14.73
CA ALA A 35 -3.77 13.05 13.86
C ALA A 35 -3.43 11.63 13.37
N GLU A 36 -3.54 10.61 14.22
CA GLU A 36 -3.35 9.22 13.80
C GLU A 36 -4.45 8.76 12.84
N VAL A 37 -5.72 9.08 13.12
CA VAL A 37 -6.87 8.78 12.26
C VAL A 37 -6.80 9.55 10.95
N GLU A 38 -6.39 10.82 10.98
CA GLU A 38 -6.11 11.62 9.79
C GLU A 38 -4.99 10.96 8.97
N ARG A 39 -3.90 10.53 9.63
CA ARG A 39 -2.82 9.78 8.97
C ARG A 39 -3.34 8.49 8.33
N LEU A 40 -4.26 7.79 8.99
CA LEU A 40 -4.92 6.60 8.44
C LEU A 40 -5.83 6.94 7.26
N CYS A 41 -6.61 8.02 7.32
CA CYS A 41 -7.44 8.48 6.20
C CYS A 41 -6.59 8.88 4.99
N ARG A 42 -5.49 9.59 5.23
CA ARG A 42 -4.50 9.94 4.20
C ARG A 42 -3.79 8.70 3.65
N GLY A 43 -3.49 7.73 4.52
CA GLY A 43 -2.85 6.48 4.16
C GLY A 43 -3.75 5.48 3.42
N TRP A 44 -5.03 5.79 3.23
CA TRP A 44 -5.92 5.03 2.34
C TRP A 44 -5.50 5.16 0.87
N GLY A 45 -5.03 6.35 0.47
CA GLY A 45 -4.54 6.67 -0.87
C GLY A 45 -5.44 7.62 -1.66
N ASP A 46 -5.14 7.76 -2.95
CA ASP A 46 -5.93 8.59 -3.87
C ASP A 46 -7.25 7.93 -4.22
N VAL A 47 -8.21 8.72 -4.70
CA VAL A 47 -9.46 8.15 -5.19
C VAL A 47 -9.26 7.61 -6.59
N PRO A 48 -9.78 6.41 -6.91
CA PRO A 48 -9.71 5.89 -8.26
C PRO A 48 -10.28 6.91 -9.26
N PRO A 49 -9.79 6.98 -10.51
CA PRO A 49 -10.24 7.98 -11.49
C PRO A 49 -11.76 7.99 -11.76
N LEU A 50 -12.44 6.86 -11.53
CA LEU A 50 -13.90 6.71 -11.67
C LEU A 50 -14.67 6.89 -10.35
N GLY A 51 -13.98 7.22 -9.26
CA GLY A 51 -14.54 7.21 -7.91
C GLY A 51 -14.72 5.82 -7.34
N LEU A 52 -15.38 5.76 -6.18
CA LEU A 52 -15.81 4.53 -5.54
C LEU A 52 -17.29 4.26 -5.83
N ASP A 53 -17.58 3.07 -6.37
CA ASP A 53 -18.97 2.63 -6.60
C ASP A 53 -19.66 2.24 -5.28
N ARG A 54 -18.87 1.84 -4.28
CA ARG A 54 -19.32 1.41 -2.96
C ARG A 54 -18.41 1.95 -1.86
N PRO A 55 -18.92 2.13 -0.63
CA PRO A 55 -18.08 2.56 0.47
C PRO A 55 -16.97 1.56 0.76
N ALA A 56 -15.77 2.05 1.03
CA ALA A 56 -14.69 1.22 1.57
C ALA A 56 -14.68 1.31 3.11
N LEU A 57 -14.20 0.27 3.78
CA LEU A 57 -14.05 0.21 5.23
C LEU A 57 -12.59 -0.06 5.58
N MET A 58 -12.10 0.59 6.62
CA MET A 58 -10.82 0.26 7.23
C MET A 58 -10.98 0.07 8.73
N SER A 59 -10.13 -0.76 9.32
CA SER A 59 -10.06 -0.93 10.77
C SER A 59 -8.62 -1.07 11.22
N PHE A 60 -8.19 -0.22 12.14
CA PHE A 60 -6.82 -0.26 12.66
C PHE A 60 -6.82 -0.18 14.17
N PRO A 61 -6.06 -1.03 14.88
CA PRO A 61 -5.63 -0.70 16.22
C PRO A 61 -4.80 0.59 16.17
N LEU A 62 -5.12 1.52 17.04
CA LEU A 62 -4.40 2.78 17.17
C LEU A 62 -3.24 2.61 18.16
N LEU A 63 -2.16 3.36 17.88
CA LEU A 63 -1.04 3.50 18.79
C LEU A 63 -1.33 4.58 19.83
N ALA A 64 -2.02 5.65 19.41
CA ALA A 64 -2.49 6.69 20.27
C ALA A 64 -3.57 6.14 21.21
N THR A 65 -3.56 6.66 22.42
CA THR A 65 -4.52 6.33 23.46
C THR A 65 -5.38 7.56 23.73
N MET A 66 -6.58 7.34 24.25
CA MET A 66 -7.48 8.44 24.59
C MET A 66 -7.81 8.37 26.06
N PRO A 67 -7.61 9.47 26.81
CA PRO A 67 -8.06 9.53 28.19
C PRO A 67 -9.54 9.20 28.39
N SER A 68 -10.38 9.48 27.38
CA SER A 68 -11.83 9.24 27.40
C SER A 68 -12.23 7.78 27.17
N ILE A 69 -11.36 6.94 26.60
CA ILE A 69 -11.66 5.54 26.25
C ILE A 69 -10.50 4.66 26.72
N ARG A 70 -10.77 3.76 27.68
CA ARG A 70 -9.73 2.92 28.29
C ARG A 70 -9.31 1.76 27.38
N GLY A 71 -8.03 1.40 27.46
CA GLY A 71 -7.45 0.25 26.77
C GLY A 71 -6.95 0.58 25.37
N ARG A 72 -6.69 -0.47 24.58
CA ARG A 72 -6.31 -0.32 23.17
C ARG A 72 -7.47 0.29 22.39
N LEU A 73 -7.19 1.28 21.56
CA LEU A 73 -8.18 1.89 20.70
C LEU A 73 -8.15 1.27 19.32
N TYR A 74 -9.28 1.40 18.63
CA TYR A 74 -9.41 1.07 17.22
C TYR A 74 -10.07 2.24 16.51
N ALA A 75 -9.64 2.50 15.28
CA ALA A 75 -10.37 3.34 14.35
C ALA A 75 -11.03 2.47 13.30
N VAL A 76 -12.34 2.62 13.12
CA VAL A 76 -13.09 2.07 11.99
C VAL A 76 -13.47 3.22 11.08
N ILE A 77 -12.99 3.22 9.85
CA ILE A 77 -13.10 4.34 8.92
C ILE A 77 -13.93 3.89 7.72
N ARG A 78 -15.04 4.57 7.44
CA ARG A 78 -15.81 4.40 6.21
C ARG A 78 -15.42 5.49 5.22
N VAL A 79 -15.05 5.09 4.01
CA VAL A 79 -14.81 5.98 2.88
C VAL A 79 -16.08 5.99 2.04
N GLY A 80 -16.67 7.18 1.82
CA GLY A 80 -17.89 7.38 1.06
C GLY A 80 -17.75 7.00 -0.42
N THR A 81 -18.83 7.12 -1.18
CA THR A 81 -18.85 6.82 -2.63
C THR A 81 -18.47 8.05 -3.46
N GLY A 82 -18.22 7.84 -4.76
CA GLY A 82 -17.96 8.92 -5.72
C GLY A 82 -16.48 9.33 -5.85
N SER A 83 -16.24 10.40 -6.61
CA SER A 83 -14.91 10.93 -6.94
C SER A 83 -14.30 11.83 -5.84
N GLU A 84 -15.12 12.29 -4.90
CA GLU A 84 -14.74 13.13 -3.76
C GLU A 84 -15.29 12.54 -2.45
N PRO A 85 -14.87 11.32 -2.07
CA PRO A 85 -15.46 10.62 -0.95
C PRO A 85 -15.10 11.26 0.38
N LEU A 86 -16.12 11.34 1.25
CA LEU A 86 -15.97 11.69 2.66
C LEU A 86 -15.49 10.47 3.45
N PHE A 87 -14.47 10.66 4.27
CA PHE A 87 -13.98 9.68 5.22
C PHE A 87 -14.64 9.98 6.56
N HIS A 88 -15.33 9.00 7.10
CA HIS A 88 -15.92 9.08 8.42
C HIS A 88 -15.33 7.99 9.31
N ALA A 89 -14.52 8.42 10.27
CA ALA A 89 -13.83 7.57 11.20
C ALA A 89 -14.53 7.55 12.56
N ILE A 90 -14.62 6.35 13.13
CA ILE A 90 -15.18 6.07 14.44
C ILE A 90 -14.09 5.45 15.28
N VAL A 91 -13.82 6.06 16.44
CA VAL A 91 -12.81 5.58 17.39
C VAL A 91 -13.50 5.01 18.61
N LEU A 92 -13.14 3.77 18.94
CA LEU A 92 -13.72 3.00 20.03
C LEU A 92 -12.65 2.15 20.74
N GLY A 93 -12.94 1.77 21.99
CA GLY A 93 -12.03 0.97 22.80
C GLY A 93 -12.16 -0.52 22.51
N ASP A 94 -11.14 -1.30 22.88
CA ASP A 94 -11.11 -2.76 22.70
C ASP A 94 -12.34 -3.44 23.33
N ALA A 95 -12.74 -3.04 24.53
CA ALA A 95 -13.91 -3.59 25.21
C ALA A 95 -15.22 -3.36 24.42
N SER A 96 -15.35 -2.20 23.77
CA SER A 96 -16.49 -1.89 22.90
C SER A 96 -16.41 -2.66 21.59
N TYR A 97 -15.22 -2.75 20.99
CA TYR A 97 -15.04 -3.40 19.69
C TYR A 97 -15.16 -4.92 19.76
N VAL A 98 -14.82 -5.52 20.91
CA VAL A 98 -15.11 -6.94 21.22
C VAL A 98 -16.58 -7.26 21.09
N GLY A 99 -17.47 -6.33 21.42
CA GLY A 99 -18.92 -6.52 21.24
C GLY A 99 -19.34 -6.72 19.78
N PHE A 100 -18.48 -6.32 18.83
CA PHE A 100 -18.61 -6.53 17.40
C PHE A 100 -17.61 -7.57 16.87
N ASP A 101 -17.06 -8.42 17.74
CA ASP A 101 -16.03 -9.41 17.41
C ASP A 101 -14.78 -8.82 16.72
N ARG A 102 -14.51 -7.54 16.95
CA ARG A 102 -13.49 -6.74 16.23
C ARG A 102 -13.65 -6.78 14.70
N ASN A 103 -14.89 -6.89 14.23
CA ASN A 103 -15.26 -6.90 12.83
C ASN A 103 -15.84 -5.53 12.40
N PRO A 104 -15.16 -4.79 11.51
CA PRO A 104 -15.60 -3.45 11.14
C PRO A 104 -16.92 -3.45 10.36
N TYR A 105 -17.26 -4.54 9.69
CA TYR A 105 -18.53 -4.65 8.98
C TYR A 105 -19.71 -4.76 9.93
N LEU A 106 -19.53 -5.40 11.10
CA LEU A 106 -20.56 -5.47 12.12
C LEU A 106 -20.79 -4.10 12.77
N LEU A 107 -19.71 -3.39 13.11
CA LEU A 107 -19.81 -2.02 13.62
C LEU A 107 -20.45 -1.08 12.57
N ALA A 108 -20.04 -1.19 11.30
CA ALA A 108 -20.51 -0.33 10.23
C ALA A 108 -22.03 -0.39 9.98
N ARG A 109 -22.68 -1.48 10.39
CA ARG A 109 -24.13 -1.68 10.26
C ARG A 109 -24.93 -1.10 11.41
N GLN A 110 -24.33 -1.02 12.59
CA GLN A 110 -24.98 -0.52 13.81
C GLN A 110 -24.77 0.98 14.00
N MET A 111 -23.86 1.58 13.25
CA MET A 111 -23.56 3.00 13.30
C MET A 111 -23.93 3.72 12.01
N SER A 112 -24.49 4.92 12.14
CA SER A 112 -24.75 5.80 11.00
C SER A 112 -23.47 6.53 10.61
N PHE A 113 -23.03 6.36 9.36
CA PHE A 113 -21.91 7.13 8.83
C PHE A 113 -22.40 8.22 7.88
N HIS A 114 -21.72 9.36 7.92
CA HIS A 114 -21.97 10.46 7.01
C HIS A 114 -21.34 10.16 5.64
N ASP A 115 -22.14 10.30 4.58
CA ASP A 115 -21.68 10.16 3.19
C ASP A 115 -21.45 11.52 2.50
N ALA A 116 -21.89 12.62 3.12
CA ALA A 116 -21.69 13.99 2.63
C ALA A 116 -21.44 14.96 3.79
N TRP A 117 -20.57 15.95 3.55
CA TRP A 117 -20.23 16.97 4.53
C TRP A 117 -21.18 18.17 4.46
N ARG A 118 -21.53 18.73 5.63
CA ARG A 118 -22.26 20.00 5.75
C ARG A 118 -21.45 20.97 6.60
N PRO A 119 -21.08 22.16 6.09
CA PRO A 119 -20.30 23.14 6.84
C PRO A 119 -20.96 23.51 8.17
N GLY A 120 -20.17 23.62 9.23
CA GLY A 120 -20.63 24.07 10.56
C GLY A 120 -21.19 22.97 11.48
N VAL A 121 -21.16 21.70 11.06
CA VAL A 121 -21.64 20.58 11.88
C VAL A 121 -20.47 19.80 12.45
N ALA A 122 -20.17 19.94 13.74
CA ALA A 122 -19.23 19.04 14.42
C ALA A 122 -19.93 17.70 14.68
N PRO A 123 -19.31 16.55 14.34
CA PRO A 123 -19.93 15.26 14.61
C PRO A 123 -20.03 15.05 16.14
N PRO A 124 -21.19 14.64 16.68
CA PRO A 124 -21.38 14.50 18.12
C PRO A 124 -20.59 13.30 18.65
N ARG A 125 -20.35 13.25 19.97
CA ARG A 125 -20.01 11.99 20.63
C ARG A 125 -21.25 11.11 20.66
N VAL A 126 -21.12 9.84 20.30
CA VAL A 126 -22.25 8.90 20.25
C VAL A 126 -22.07 7.84 21.32
N GLU A 127 -23.13 7.52 22.04
CA GLU A 127 -23.18 6.38 22.95
C GLU A 127 -23.45 5.13 22.12
N LEU A 128 -22.62 4.11 22.30
CA LEU A 128 -22.70 2.87 21.55
C LEU A 128 -23.27 1.79 22.47
N GLU A 129 -24.51 1.39 22.22
CA GLU A 129 -25.06 0.16 22.80
C GLU A 129 -24.51 -1.01 21.97
N ALA A 130 -23.60 -1.78 22.56
CA ALA A 130 -23.13 -3.00 21.94
C ALA A 130 -24.21 -4.07 22.09
N ASP A 131 -25.05 -4.25 21.07
CA ASP A 131 -26.01 -5.35 21.02
C ASP A 131 -25.27 -6.63 20.61
N THR A 132 -24.92 -7.46 21.60
CA THR A 132 -23.81 -8.41 21.51
C THR A 132 -24.10 -9.75 20.83
N HIS A 133 -25.29 -10.01 20.28
CA HIS A 133 -25.66 -11.40 19.97
C HIS A 133 -26.30 -11.72 18.62
N GLU A 134 -26.63 -10.74 17.77
CA GLU A 134 -27.16 -11.05 16.43
C GLU A 134 -26.14 -10.80 15.33
N PHE A 135 -25.51 -11.89 14.87
CA PHE A 135 -24.86 -11.89 13.57
C PHE A 135 -25.93 -11.65 12.50
N PRO A 136 -25.77 -10.65 11.63
CA PRO A 136 -26.75 -10.40 10.59
C PRO A 136 -26.92 -11.61 9.67
N ALA A 137 -28.15 -11.89 9.21
CA ALA A 137 -28.44 -13.00 8.28
C ALA A 137 -27.57 -13.00 7.00
N ALA A 138 -27.09 -11.82 6.56
CA ALA A 138 -26.20 -11.67 5.40
C ALA A 138 -24.78 -12.24 5.60
N LEU A 139 -24.38 -12.47 6.86
CA LEU A 139 -23.09 -13.04 7.25
C LEU A 139 -23.17 -14.55 7.49
N VAL A 140 -24.32 -15.18 7.30
CA VAL A 140 -24.43 -16.64 7.40
C VAL A 140 -23.56 -17.29 6.32
N PRO A 141 -22.60 -18.16 6.69
CA PRO A 141 -21.77 -18.87 5.73
C PRO A 141 -22.63 -19.72 4.79
N GLY A 142 -22.29 -19.70 3.51
CA GLY A 142 -22.89 -20.53 2.48
C GLY A 142 -21.95 -21.65 2.03
N PRO A 143 -22.45 -22.64 1.26
CA PRO A 143 -21.64 -23.77 0.80
C PRO A 143 -20.41 -23.36 -0.02
N THR A 144 -20.48 -22.23 -0.73
CA THR A 144 -19.41 -21.67 -1.57
C THR A 144 -18.31 -20.98 -0.78
N ASP A 145 -18.54 -20.70 0.51
CA ASP A 145 -17.53 -20.06 1.37
C ASP A 145 -16.52 -21.09 1.90
N ARG A 146 -16.92 -22.36 1.99
CA ARG A 146 -16.01 -23.46 2.34
C ARG A 146 -15.00 -23.69 1.21
N GLY A 147 -13.74 -23.92 1.57
CA GLY A 147 -12.63 -24.06 0.63
C GLY A 147 -11.99 -22.72 0.26
N PHE A 148 -12.75 -21.61 0.34
CA PHE A 148 -12.22 -20.27 0.09
C PHE A 148 -11.89 -19.52 1.39
N ILE A 149 -12.83 -19.44 2.34
CA ILE A 149 -12.67 -18.68 3.59
C ILE A 149 -11.69 -19.37 4.54
N ASP A 150 -11.77 -20.69 4.68
CA ASP A 150 -10.82 -21.48 5.47
C ASP A 150 -9.40 -21.42 4.88
N GLU A 151 -9.27 -21.50 3.56
CA GLU A 151 -8.00 -21.29 2.87
C GLU A 151 -7.46 -19.88 3.08
N ALA A 152 -8.30 -18.84 3.00
CA ALA A 152 -7.90 -17.46 3.26
C ALA A 152 -7.39 -17.27 4.70
N VAL A 153 -8.08 -17.87 5.67
CA VAL A 153 -7.65 -17.85 7.08
C VAL A 153 -6.33 -18.57 7.27
N VAL A 154 -6.14 -19.74 6.64
CA VAL A 154 -4.87 -20.48 6.71
C VAL A 154 -3.73 -19.68 6.09
N GLN A 155 -3.93 -19.11 4.90
CA GLN A 155 -2.94 -18.26 4.23
C GLN A 155 -2.56 -17.08 5.11
N PHE A 156 -3.54 -16.44 5.77
CA PHE A 156 -3.28 -15.36 6.73
C PHE A 156 -2.47 -15.85 7.94
N ILE A 157 -2.83 -16.98 8.54
CA ILE A 157 -2.10 -17.54 9.70
C ILE A 157 -0.66 -17.89 9.31
N LEU A 158 -0.45 -18.51 8.15
CA LEU A 158 0.88 -18.91 7.67
C LEU A 158 1.77 -17.72 7.31
N LYS A 159 1.18 -16.65 6.75
CA LYS A 159 1.93 -15.51 6.20
C LYS A 159 1.94 -14.28 7.11
N GLY A 160 1.10 -14.24 8.14
CA GLY A 160 0.85 -13.05 8.97
C GLY A 160 0.16 -11.89 8.23
N SER A 161 -0.19 -12.09 6.96
CA SER A 161 -0.88 -11.12 6.12
C SER A 161 -1.53 -11.78 4.89
N LEU A 162 -2.60 -11.16 4.40
CA LEU A 162 -3.36 -11.53 3.22
C LEU A 162 -3.94 -10.24 2.59
N VAL A 163 -3.19 -9.65 1.65
CA VAL A 163 -3.62 -8.49 0.86
C VAL A 163 -3.73 -8.91 -0.60
N LEU A 164 -4.89 -8.68 -1.22
CA LEU A 164 -5.17 -9.19 -2.58
C LEU A 164 -5.58 -8.06 -3.53
N PRO A 165 -5.26 -8.18 -4.84
CA PRO A 165 -5.61 -7.16 -5.81
C PRO A 165 -7.12 -7.17 -6.07
N LEU A 166 -7.75 -6.00 -6.02
CA LEU A 166 -9.17 -5.80 -6.33
C LEU A 166 -9.37 -4.42 -6.96
N GLU A 167 -10.14 -4.28 -8.03
CA GLU A 167 -10.36 -3.02 -8.74
C GLU A 167 -11.34 -2.11 -8.00
N GLN A 168 -12.45 -2.67 -7.52
CA GLN A 168 -13.52 -1.98 -6.80
C GLN A 168 -14.11 -2.92 -5.74
N SER A 169 -14.66 -2.35 -4.66
CA SER A 169 -15.37 -3.16 -3.67
C SER A 169 -16.69 -3.67 -4.24
N THR A 170 -17.01 -4.93 -3.94
CA THR A 170 -18.26 -5.60 -4.33
C THR A 170 -18.96 -6.15 -3.07
N PRO A 171 -20.29 -6.38 -3.11
CA PRO A 171 -20.98 -7.03 -2.01
C PRO A 171 -20.34 -8.37 -1.61
N ASP A 172 -19.90 -9.15 -2.60
CA ASP A 172 -19.31 -10.47 -2.37
C ASP A 172 -17.92 -10.36 -1.71
N SER A 173 -17.08 -9.42 -2.16
CA SER A 173 -15.78 -9.18 -1.52
C SER A 173 -15.93 -8.69 -0.08
N ASP A 174 -16.89 -7.80 0.18
CA ASP A 174 -17.15 -7.29 1.53
C ASP A 174 -17.66 -8.39 2.47
N ARG A 175 -18.61 -9.21 2.00
CA ARG A 175 -19.13 -10.35 2.75
C ARG A 175 -18.02 -11.36 3.06
N SER A 176 -17.19 -11.70 2.07
CA SER A 176 -16.10 -12.64 2.28
C SER A 176 -15.03 -12.12 3.23
N LEU A 177 -14.62 -10.85 3.14
CA LEU A 177 -13.69 -10.26 4.11
C LEU A 177 -14.27 -10.26 5.52
N ALA A 178 -15.56 -9.93 5.66
CA ALA A 178 -16.23 -9.96 6.95
C ALA A 178 -16.25 -11.37 7.56
N LEU A 179 -16.48 -12.40 6.74
CA LEU A 179 -16.38 -13.81 7.16
C LEU A 179 -14.95 -14.21 7.54
N VAL A 180 -13.95 -13.84 6.72
CA VAL A 180 -12.53 -14.13 7.03
C VAL A 180 -12.17 -13.54 8.40
N ILE A 181 -12.54 -12.29 8.68
CA ILE A 181 -12.28 -11.66 9.98
C ILE A 181 -12.90 -12.48 11.11
N SER A 182 -14.18 -12.83 11.02
CA SER A 182 -14.87 -13.61 12.06
C SER A 182 -14.31 -15.02 12.26
N CYS A 183 -13.61 -15.56 11.25
CA CYS A 183 -12.94 -16.84 11.31
C CYS A 183 -11.49 -16.76 11.80
N LEU A 184 -10.91 -15.56 11.98
CA LEU A 184 -9.55 -15.42 12.50
C LEU A 184 -9.50 -15.72 14.02
N PRO A 185 -8.43 -16.36 14.51
CA PRO A 185 -8.15 -16.48 15.94
C PRO A 185 -8.22 -15.13 16.66
N ALA A 186 -8.76 -15.11 17.88
CA ALA A 186 -9.05 -13.88 18.61
C ALA A 186 -7.81 -12.99 18.83
N LYS A 187 -6.64 -13.60 19.06
CA LYS A 187 -5.37 -12.88 19.19
C LYS A 187 -4.97 -12.16 17.89
N LEU A 188 -5.15 -12.82 16.75
CA LEU A 188 -4.86 -12.22 15.44
C LEU A 188 -5.87 -11.12 15.10
N ARG A 189 -7.16 -11.29 15.42
CA ARG A 189 -8.17 -10.21 15.28
C ARG A 189 -7.82 -8.97 16.08
N ARG A 190 -7.28 -9.14 17.30
CA ARG A 190 -6.88 -8.02 18.17
C ARG A 190 -5.77 -7.17 17.57
N GLU A 191 -4.93 -7.74 16.72
CA GLU A 191 -3.81 -7.04 16.06
C GLU A 191 -4.11 -6.71 14.60
N LEU A 192 -5.31 -7.03 14.13
CA LEU A 192 -5.69 -6.93 12.73
C LEU A 192 -5.71 -5.48 12.24
N ARG A 193 -4.91 -5.22 11.21
CA ARG A 193 -4.97 -4.00 10.40
C ARG A 193 -5.70 -4.33 9.12
N PHE A 194 -6.87 -3.73 8.90
CA PHE A 194 -7.82 -4.13 7.87
C PHE A 194 -8.18 -2.99 6.91
N ALA A 195 -8.34 -3.32 5.63
CA ALA A 195 -9.01 -2.46 4.65
C ALA A 195 -9.81 -3.28 3.62
N SER A 196 -11.10 -2.99 3.44
CA SER A 196 -11.94 -3.66 2.44
C SER A 196 -11.51 -3.34 1.01
N LEU A 197 -11.05 -2.12 0.81
CA LEU A 197 -10.36 -1.64 -0.37
C LEU A 197 -9.50 -0.46 0.07
N ALA A 198 -8.21 -0.49 -0.20
CA ALA A 198 -7.31 0.65 -0.08
C ALA A 198 -6.66 0.92 -1.43
N THR A 199 -6.42 2.17 -1.77
CA THR A 199 -5.67 2.54 -2.97
C THR A 199 -4.17 2.71 -2.68
N SER A 200 -3.78 2.50 -1.42
CA SER A 200 -2.41 2.55 -0.92
C SER A 200 -2.16 1.50 0.16
N GLU A 201 -0.92 1.03 0.23
CA GLU A 201 -0.42 0.15 1.30
C GLU A 201 0.10 0.94 2.51
N ALA A 202 0.04 2.28 2.51
CA ALA A 202 0.65 3.15 3.52
C ALA A 202 0.18 2.86 4.95
N ASN A 203 -1.03 2.33 5.10
CA ASN A 203 -1.57 1.93 6.39
C ASN A 203 -1.12 0.55 6.87
N GLY A 204 -0.37 -0.22 6.07
CA GLY A 204 0.18 -1.52 6.44
C GLY A 204 -0.92 -2.52 6.84
N CYS A 205 -1.93 -2.69 6.00
CA CYS A 205 -3.00 -3.64 6.24
C CYS A 205 -2.45 -5.07 6.20
N ASN A 206 -2.72 -5.85 7.24
CA ASN A 206 -2.43 -7.27 7.26
C ASN A 206 -3.53 -8.06 6.55
N LEU A 207 -4.77 -7.58 6.52
CA LEU A 207 -5.87 -8.21 5.78
C LEU A 207 -6.58 -7.16 4.94
N GLY A 208 -6.77 -7.39 3.65
CA GLY A 208 -7.54 -6.45 2.85
C GLY A 208 -7.38 -6.58 1.35
N ALA A 209 -7.95 -5.60 0.63
CA ALA A 209 -7.80 -5.50 -0.81
C ALA A 209 -7.05 -4.22 -1.21
N LEU A 210 -6.16 -4.34 -2.19
CA LEU A 210 -5.45 -3.21 -2.79
C LEU A 210 -6.00 -2.89 -4.19
N ALA A 211 -6.37 -1.63 -4.41
CA ALA A 211 -6.93 -1.13 -5.65
C ALA A 211 -6.01 -1.44 -6.84
N THR A 212 -6.44 -2.34 -7.70
CA THR A 212 -5.66 -2.83 -8.83
C THR A 212 -6.54 -2.87 -10.07
N THR A 213 -6.21 -2.04 -11.07
CA THR A 213 -6.97 -1.96 -12.33
C THR A 213 -7.06 -3.32 -13.02
N GLY A 214 -8.28 -3.71 -13.43
CA GLY A 214 -8.57 -4.98 -14.08
C GLY A 214 -8.59 -6.22 -13.17
N ALA A 215 -8.49 -6.08 -11.85
CA ALA A 215 -8.56 -7.19 -10.91
C ALA A 215 -9.96 -7.36 -10.31
N GLY A 216 -10.70 -8.40 -10.67
CA GLY A 216 -12.03 -8.69 -10.09
C GLY A 216 -12.00 -9.65 -8.90
N PHE A 217 -13.10 -9.70 -8.13
CA PHE A 217 -13.26 -10.63 -6.99
C PHE A 217 -13.08 -12.11 -7.39
N ALA A 218 -13.56 -12.51 -8.57
CA ALA A 218 -13.34 -13.86 -9.09
C ALA A 218 -11.85 -14.15 -9.37
N GLY A 219 -11.07 -13.13 -9.77
CA GLY A 219 -9.62 -13.25 -9.94
C GLY A 219 -8.90 -13.42 -8.59
N TRP A 220 -9.39 -12.73 -7.56
CA TRP A 220 -8.95 -12.93 -6.19
C TRP A 220 -9.23 -14.37 -5.72
N GLN A 221 -10.44 -14.90 -5.87
CA GLN A 221 -10.76 -16.28 -5.49
C GLN A 221 -9.81 -17.30 -6.16
N ARG A 222 -9.56 -17.15 -7.46
CA ARG A 222 -8.64 -18.03 -8.21
C ARG A 222 -7.19 -17.91 -7.74
N PHE A 223 -6.70 -16.69 -7.48
CA PHE A 223 -5.35 -16.45 -6.95
C PHE A 223 -5.16 -17.17 -5.62
N LEU A 224 -6.14 -17.04 -4.73
CA LEU A 224 -6.08 -17.61 -3.38
C LEU A 224 -6.08 -19.13 -3.42
N LEU A 225 -6.98 -19.74 -4.20
CA LEU A 225 -7.07 -21.20 -4.35
C LEU A 225 -5.89 -21.81 -5.14
N ALA A 226 -5.19 -21.02 -5.96
CA ALA A 226 -4.00 -21.45 -6.70
C ALA A 226 -2.70 -21.31 -5.90
N THR A 227 -2.72 -20.64 -4.75
CA THR A 227 -1.52 -20.41 -3.94
C THR A 227 -1.23 -21.64 -3.09
N PRO A 228 -0.08 -22.33 -3.27
CA PRO A 228 0.22 -23.52 -2.51
C PRO A 228 0.47 -23.21 -1.03
N ASN A 229 -0.10 -24.02 -0.14
CA ASN A 229 0.15 -23.98 1.30
C ASN A 229 1.47 -24.69 1.65
N SER A 230 2.60 -23.97 1.54
CA SER A 230 3.84 -24.43 2.14
C SER A 230 3.90 -24.02 3.62
N GLY A 231 4.15 -24.97 4.53
CA GLY A 231 4.37 -24.67 5.96
C GLY A 231 3.19 -25.00 6.90
N MET A 232 2.23 -25.81 6.44
CA MET A 232 1.10 -26.23 7.27
C MET A 232 1.55 -27.12 8.44
N THR A 233 1.34 -26.67 9.67
CA THR A 233 1.55 -27.49 10.88
C THR A 233 0.32 -28.36 11.16
N PRO A 234 0.45 -29.44 11.95
CA PRO A 234 -0.71 -30.24 12.37
C PRO A 234 -1.79 -29.43 13.08
N GLU A 235 -1.38 -28.42 13.86
CA GLU A 235 -2.30 -27.51 14.57
C GLU A 235 -3.09 -26.61 13.61
N ILE A 236 -2.42 -26.05 12.58
CA ILE A 236 -3.08 -25.24 11.54
C ILE A 236 -4.01 -26.13 10.70
N SER A 237 -3.58 -27.34 10.38
CA SER A 237 -4.40 -28.33 9.66
C SER A 237 -5.67 -28.69 10.44
N ALA A 238 -5.54 -28.93 11.75
CA ALA A 238 -6.66 -29.25 12.63
C ALA A 238 -7.64 -28.07 12.75
N TYR A 239 -7.11 -26.84 12.83
CA TYR A 239 -7.93 -25.63 12.84
C TYR A 239 -8.65 -25.40 11.51
N GLN A 240 -7.98 -25.59 10.36
CA GLN A 240 -8.60 -25.51 9.04
C GLN A 240 -9.74 -26.52 8.89
N ALA A 241 -9.51 -27.77 9.32
CA ALA A 241 -10.51 -28.82 9.25
C ALA A 241 -11.73 -28.51 10.15
N ALA A 242 -11.50 -28.07 11.38
CA ALA A 242 -12.57 -27.67 12.30
C ALA A 242 -13.35 -26.45 11.77
N LEU A 243 -12.64 -25.45 11.21
CA LEU A 243 -13.25 -24.26 10.62
C LEU A 243 -14.11 -24.62 9.40
N GLY A 244 -13.60 -25.45 8.50
CA GLY A 244 -14.34 -25.92 7.33
C GLY A 244 -15.63 -26.68 7.70
N GLN A 245 -15.64 -27.41 8.83
CA GLN A 245 -16.85 -28.05 9.35
C GLN A 245 -17.87 -27.02 9.86
N GLN A 246 -17.44 -26.01 10.62
CA GLN A 246 -18.36 -24.99 11.14
C GLN A 246 -18.89 -24.05 10.05
N LEU A 247 -18.07 -23.72 9.05
CA LEU A 247 -18.49 -22.98 7.86
C LEU A 247 -19.54 -23.75 7.06
N ALA A 248 -19.37 -25.07 6.88
CA ALA A 248 -20.37 -25.91 6.23
C ALA A 248 -21.71 -25.96 6.99
N ALA A 249 -21.64 -25.91 8.33
CA ALA A 249 -22.81 -25.92 9.21
C ALA A 249 -23.48 -24.54 9.33
N GLY A 250 -22.84 -23.45 8.87
CA GLY A 250 -23.32 -22.09 9.04
C GLY A 250 -23.36 -21.61 10.50
N ASP A 251 -22.67 -22.29 11.42
CA ASP A 251 -22.69 -21.98 12.87
C ASP A 251 -21.64 -20.94 13.23
N LEU A 252 -22.01 -19.66 13.10
CA LEU A 252 -21.16 -18.52 13.47
C LEU A 252 -20.79 -18.51 14.96
N ASN A 253 -21.63 -19.04 15.84
CA ASN A 253 -21.33 -19.13 17.27
C ASN A 253 -20.25 -20.19 17.55
N ALA A 254 -20.28 -21.31 16.83
CA ALA A 254 -19.22 -22.31 16.91
C ALA A 254 -17.90 -21.79 16.31
N ILE A 255 -17.95 -21.02 15.22
CA ILE A 255 -16.76 -20.34 14.67
C ILE A 255 -16.18 -19.37 15.71
N ALA A 256 -17.00 -18.55 16.36
CA ALA A 256 -16.55 -17.66 17.41
C ALA A 256 -15.89 -18.42 18.58
N ARG A 257 -16.49 -19.53 19.06
CA ARG A 257 -15.87 -20.39 20.09
C ARG A 257 -14.56 -21.03 19.62
N LEU A 258 -14.50 -21.49 18.37
CA LEU A 258 -13.30 -22.06 17.77
C LEU A 258 -12.16 -21.03 17.72
N SER A 259 -12.47 -19.78 17.34
CA SER A 259 -11.50 -18.69 17.29
C SER A 259 -10.90 -18.30 18.66
N LEU A 260 -11.60 -18.58 19.76
CA LEU A 260 -11.13 -18.32 21.12
C LEU A 260 -10.22 -19.43 21.68
N ARG A 261 -10.33 -20.65 21.15
CA ARG A 261 -9.62 -21.84 21.69
C ARG A 261 -8.21 -22.03 21.12
N HIS A 262 -7.93 -21.44 19.96
CA HIS A 262 -6.66 -21.64 19.26
C HIS A 262 -5.79 -20.40 19.32
N GLU A 263 -4.55 -20.57 19.77
CA GLU A 263 -3.52 -19.54 19.76
C GLU A 263 -2.42 -19.96 18.79
N PHE A 264 -2.33 -19.27 17.66
CA PHE A 264 -1.19 -19.40 16.76
C PHE A 264 -0.18 -18.32 17.12
N GLY A 265 1.07 -18.72 17.39
CA GLY A 265 2.18 -17.78 17.44
C GLY A 265 2.41 -17.22 16.05
N GLY A 266 2.29 -15.91 15.88
CA GLY A 266 2.61 -15.25 14.61
C GLY A 266 4.01 -15.67 14.18
N GLY A 267 4.12 -16.38 13.05
CA GLY A 267 5.39 -16.81 12.51
C GLY A 267 6.28 -15.58 12.22
N ARG A 268 7.49 -15.60 12.80
CA ARG A 268 8.53 -14.56 12.84
C ARG A 268 8.19 -13.34 13.69
N GLU A 269 9.14 -13.01 14.58
CA GLU A 269 9.33 -11.67 15.12
C GLU A 269 9.23 -10.66 13.99
N GLN A 270 8.04 -10.08 13.84
CA GLN A 270 7.89 -8.78 13.23
C GLN A 270 8.55 -7.84 14.25
N GLU A 271 9.84 -7.56 14.02
CA GLU A 271 10.54 -6.46 14.64
C GLU A 271 9.54 -5.31 14.75
N SER A 272 9.19 -4.97 15.98
CA SER A 272 8.29 -3.87 16.26
C SER A 272 8.87 -2.64 15.56
N ILE A 273 8.33 -2.30 14.39
CA ILE A 273 8.61 -1.04 13.72
C ILE A 273 8.08 0.01 14.67
N ARG A 274 8.97 0.53 15.53
CA ARG A 274 8.83 1.84 16.11
C ARG A 274 8.56 2.77 14.95
N ALA A 275 7.35 3.30 14.89
CA ALA A 275 7.00 4.42 14.04
C ALA A 275 8.01 5.54 14.29
N SER A 276 9.02 5.60 13.43
CA SER A 276 9.91 6.74 13.32
C SER A 276 9.34 7.58 12.21
N VAL A 277 8.78 8.73 12.62
CA VAL A 277 8.29 9.82 11.78
C VAL A 277 9.35 10.19 10.72
N PRO A 278 8.93 10.41 9.46
CA PRO A 278 9.35 11.62 8.78
C PRO A 278 8.16 12.45 8.31
N ASP A 279 8.28 13.75 8.52
CA ASP A 279 7.42 14.82 8.03
C ASP A 279 6.94 14.62 6.59
N ALA A 280 5.63 14.76 6.44
CA ALA A 280 4.97 14.97 5.17
C ALA A 280 5.33 16.36 4.61
N ARG A 281 6.14 16.40 3.55
CA ARG A 281 5.94 17.40 2.48
C ARG A 281 6.10 16.75 1.11
N GLY A 282 4.95 16.42 0.52
CA GLY A 282 4.70 16.33 -0.92
C GLY A 282 5.13 15.04 -1.61
N ALA A 283 4.19 14.16 -1.93
CA ALA A 283 4.19 13.38 -3.17
C ALA A 283 2.87 12.64 -3.35
N GLU A 284 2.24 12.86 -4.49
CA GLU A 284 1.04 12.18 -4.99
C GLU A 284 1.28 10.67 -5.19
N PRO A 285 0.30 9.81 -4.89
CA PRO A 285 0.26 8.40 -5.29
C PRO A 285 0.16 8.21 -6.82
N ARG A 286 0.89 7.26 -7.42
CA ARG A 286 0.48 6.64 -8.71
C ARG A 286 0.27 5.13 -8.57
N PRO A 287 -0.53 4.51 -9.47
CA PRO A 287 -1.09 3.19 -9.30
C PRO A 287 -0.14 2.06 -9.76
N VAL A 288 -0.21 0.92 -9.06
CA VAL A 288 0.54 -0.30 -9.43
C VAL A 288 -0.33 -1.23 -10.28
N VAL A 289 0.19 -1.56 -11.46
CA VAL A 289 -0.31 -2.58 -12.38
C VAL A 289 0.12 -3.98 -11.88
N ALA A 290 -0.85 -4.89 -11.70
CA ALA A 290 -0.58 -6.30 -11.38
C ALA A 290 -0.09 -7.11 -12.59
N ARG A 291 0.72 -8.15 -12.33
CA ARG A 291 1.00 -9.25 -13.27
C ARG A 291 0.86 -10.61 -12.57
N PRO A 292 0.58 -11.68 -13.33
CA PRO A 292 0.00 -12.93 -12.86
C PRO A 292 1.02 -13.95 -12.34
N LEU A 293 0.51 -14.92 -11.55
CA LEU A 293 1.21 -16.13 -11.10
C LEU A 293 1.60 -17.05 -12.27
N GLU A 294 2.76 -17.70 -12.12
CA GLU A 294 3.05 -19.01 -12.71
C GLU A 294 3.30 -20.02 -11.58
N THR A 295 2.53 -21.11 -11.58
CA THR A 295 2.68 -22.30 -10.71
C THR A 295 3.76 -23.25 -11.26
N PRO A 296 4.34 -24.13 -10.43
CA PRO A 296 5.68 -24.70 -10.63
C PRO A 296 5.66 -26.15 -11.14
N LEU A 297 6.80 -26.61 -11.68
CA LEU A 297 7.12 -28.02 -11.88
C LEU A 297 8.45 -28.35 -11.17
N ALA A 298 8.38 -29.29 -10.23
CA ALA A 298 9.50 -29.97 -9.55
C ALA A 298 10.21 -30.96 -10.51
N ALA A 299 11.38 -31.58 -10.29
CA ALA A 299 12.18 -31.84 -9.09
C ALA A 299 13.58 -32.40 -9.49
N VAL A 300 14.65 -32.06 -8.71
CA VAL A 300 15.60 -32.98 -8.01
C VAL A 300 16.55 -33.82 -8.93
N ILE A 301 17.89 -33.79 -8.84
CA ILE A 301 18.77 -34.48 -7.86
C ILE A 301 20.26 -34.00 -7.91
N SER A 302 20.75 -33.61 -6.72
CA SER A 302 22.08 -33.84 -6.07
C SER A 302 23.44 -33.43 -6.65
N THR A 303 24.05 -32.46 -5.96
CA THR A 303 25.48 -32.38 -5.55
C THR A 303 25.78 -33.37 -4.40
N PRO A 304 27.00 -33.50 -3.78
CA PRO A 304 28.27 -32.74 -3.86
C PRO A 304 29.54 -33.68 -3.72
N PRO A 305 30.69 -33.30 -3.12
CA PRO A 305 31.56 -32.09 -3.16
C PRO A 305 33.03 -32.49 -3.58
N LEU A 306 34.12 -31.70 -3.62
CA LEU A 306 34.79 -30.83 -2.63
C LEU A 306 36.05 -30.21 -3.31
N THR A 307 36.40 -28.95 -2.97
CA THR A 307 37.75 -28.34 -2.72
C THR A 307 38.98 -28.74 -3.57
N THR A 308 39.94 -27.92 -4.00
CA THR A 308 40.53 -26.64 -3.56
C THR A 308 41.68 -26.31 -4.53
N ALA A 309 42.07 -25.02 -4.63
CA ALA A 309 43.40 -24.50 -5.00
C ALA A 309 43.98 -24.90 -6.38
N GLY A 310 44.37 -23.97 -7.26
CA GLY A 310 45.29 -22.87 -7.00
C GLY A 310 46.74 -23.35 -7.11
N GLY A 311 47.43 -23.02 -8.20
CA GLY A 311 48.89 -23.16 -8.27
C GLY A 311 49.47 -23.50 -9.63
N SER A 312 49.83 -22.46 -10.39
CA SER A 312 50.84 -22.54 -11.44
C SER A 312 52.19 -22.99 -10.89
N ARG A 313 52.89 -23.90 -11.59
CA ARG A 313 54.24 -23.64 -12.14
C ARG A 313 54.80 -24.83 -12.94
N SER A 314 55.07 -24.53 -14.21
CA SER A 314 56.31 -24.79 -14.95
C SER A 314 56.86 -26.22 -15.16
N VAL A 315 56.97 -26.56 -16.45
CA VAL A 315 58.23 -26.91 -17.16
C VAL A 315 58.91 -28.24 -16.76
N ARG A 316 58.87 -29.26 -17.64
CA ARG A 316 59.89 -29.56 -18.69
C ARG A 316 59.78 -31.02 -19.20
N ARG A 317 59.80 -31.13 -20.54
CA ARG A 317 60.48 -32.14 -21.39
C ARG A 317 60.65 -33.58 -20.90
N SER A 318 60.09 -34.50 -21.70
CA SER A 318 60.73 -35.58 -22.48
C SER A 318 59.56 -36.43 -23.01
N GLY A 319 59.43 -36.78 -24.28
CA GLY A 319 60.35 -37.46 -25.19
C GLY A 319 59.51 -38.49 -25.98
N PRO A 320 59.94 -38.94 -27.15
CA PRO A 320 59.08 -39.30 -28.28
C PRO A 320 59.09 -40.80 -28.63
N GLY A 321 58.32 -41.19 -29.67
CA GLY A 321 58.42 -42.48 -30.36
C GLY A 321 57.03 -43.04 -30.69
N GLU A 322 56.54 -42.96 -31.93
CA GLU A 322 56.89 -43.78 -33.11
C GLU A 322 56.16 -45.14 -33.18
N GLY A 323 55.67 -45.46 -34.38
CA GLY A 323 55.32 -46.82 -34.81
C GLY A 323 53.85 -46.98 -35.24
N THR A 324 53.50 -46.80 -36.53
CA THR A 324 53.38 -47.87 -37.58
C THR A 324 52.14 -48.76 -37.39
N ALA A 325 51.33 -49.19 -38.37
CA ALA A 325 51.31 -49.14 -39.83
C ALA A 325 49.89 -49.55 -40.34
N ARG A 326 49.59 -49.22 -41.62
CA ARG A 326 48.93 -50.01 -42.70
C ARG A 326 47.85 -51.08 -42.36
N ALA A 327 46.83 -51.40 -43.16
CA ALA A 327 46.34 -51.02 -44.49
C ALA A 327 45.12 -51.92 -44.85
N ILE A 328 44.10 -51.33 -45.49
CA ILE A 328 43.38 -51.77 -46.72
C ILE A 328 42.51 -53.07 -46.73
N VAL A 329 41.43 -52.97 -47.53
CA VAL A 329 40.48 -53.97 -48.11
C VAL A 329 39.20 -54.17 -47.27
N GLY A 330 37.99 -53.73 -47.66
CA GLY A 330 37.23 -53.97 -48.91
C GLY A 330 36.27 -55.16 -48.68
N ALA A 331 35.01 -55.27 -49.07
CA ALA A 331 34.03 -54.50 -49.83
C ALA A 331 32.64 -55.14 -49.58
N ARG A 332 31.53 -54.40 -49.77
CA ARG A 332 30.24 -54.79 -50.39
C ARG A 332 29.05 -53.98 -49.84
N ARG A 333 28.46 -53.18 -50.74
CA ARG A 333 27.04 -52.74 -50.76
C ARG A 333 26.18 -53.93 -51.27
N PRO A 334 24.83 -53.99 -51.08
CA PRO A 334 23.92 -52.93 -51.51
C PRO A 334 22.53 -52.78 -50.82
N LEU A 335 21.79 -51.75 -51.29
CA LEU A 335 20.32 -51.51 -51.27
C LEU A 335 19.62 -51.17 -49.93
N SER A 336 19.19 -49.91 -49.73
CA SER A 336 17.86 -49.32 -50.07
C SER A 336 16.82 -49.58 -48.95
N ARG A 337 15.95 -48.69 -48.46
CA ARG A 337 15.18 -47.53 -49.00
C ARG A 337 14.59 -46.77 -47.78
N ARG A 338 14.63 -45.43 -47.73
CA ARG A 338 13.50 -44.45 -47.93
C ARG A 338 12.44 -44.43 -46.80
N SER A 339 11.81 -43.33 -46.38
CA SER A 339 11.64 -41.99 -46.96
C SER A 339 10.78 -41.14 -46.00
N GLY A 340 11.10 -39.86 -45.83
CA GLY A 340 10.17 -38.86 -45.26
C GLY A 340 10.50 -37.44 -45.72
N LEU A 341 11.78 -37.07 -45.66
CA LEU A 341 12.20 -35.68 -45.84
C LEU A 341 12.38 -35.25 -47.31
N ALA A 342 12.74 -36.19 -48.21
CA ALA A 342 12.97 -35.87 -49.63
C ALA A 342 11.68 -35.61 -50.43
N ARG A 343 10.52 -36.14 -50.00
CA ARG A 343 9.24 -35.88 -50.69
C ARG A 343 8.69 -34.48 -50.37
N VAL A 344 8.94 -33.96 -49.16
CA VAL A 344 8.51 -32.60 -48.78
C VAL A 344 9.36 -31.53 -49.46
N LEU A 345 10.68 -31.74 -49.57
CA LEU A 345 11.56 -30.82 -50.29
C LEU A 345 11.36 -30.83 -51.81
N ALA A 346 11.00 -31.98 -52.40
CA ALA A 346 10.70 -32.06 -53.84
C ALA A 346 9.37 -31.35 -54.20
N VAL A 347 8.37 -31.36 -53.32
CA VAL A 347 7.10 -30.65 -53.55
C VAL A 347 7.28 -29.13 -53.45
N ILE A 348 8.09 -28.64 -52.50
CA ILE A 348 8.41 -27.20 -52.40
C ILE A 348 9.22 -26.72 -53.62
N ALA A 349 10.20 -27.52 -54.07
CA ALA A 349 10.98 -27.19 -55.26
C ALA A 349 10.14 -27.20 -56.55
N VAL A 350 9.18 -28.12 -56.69
CA VAL A 350 8.28 -28.19 -57.87
C VAL A 350 7.23 -27.07 -57.86
N VAL A 351 6.74 -26.64 -56.69
CA VAL A 351 5.85 -25.48 -56.57
C VAL A 351 6.60 -24.17 -56.88
N PHE A 352 7.87 -24.05 -56.47
CA PHE A 352 8.71 -22.90 -56.83
C PHE A 352 9.17 -22.92 -58.30
N LEU A 353 9.42 -24.10 -58.89
CA LEU A 353 9.80 -24.21 -60.31
C LEU A 353 8.61 -24.06 -61.26
N ALA A 354 7.40 -24.47 -60.88
CA ALA A 354 6.19 -24.28 -61.69
C ALA A 354 5.70 -22.82 -61.70
N GLY A 355 5.91 -22.06 -60.60
CA GLY A 355 5.67 -20.61 -60.57
C GLY A 355 6.84 -19.77 -61.11
N GLY A 356 8.05 -20.33 -61.14
CA GLY A 356 9.29 -19.61 -61.45
C GLY A 356 9.56 -19.36 -62.94
N VAL A 357 8.97 -20.12 -63.86
CA VAL A 357 9.28 -20.01 -65.30
C VAL A 357 8.71 -18.72 -65.94
N VAL A 358 7.73 -18.05 -65.31
CA VAL A 358 7.24 -16.73 -65.77
C VAL A 358 7.96 -15.56 -65.07
N ALA A 359 8.56 -15.78 -63.89
CA ALA A 359 9.30 -14.75 -63.14
C ALA A 359 10.81 -14.66 -63.49
N LEU A 360 11.36 -15.69 -64.15
CA LEU A 360 12.80 -15.79 -64.47
C LEU A 360 13.31 -14.83 -65.57
N ARG A 361 12.48 -13.91 -66.08
CA ARG A 361 12.90 -12.86 -67.02
C ARG A 361 13.15 -11.49 -66.40
N MET A 362 12.98 -11.30 -65.09
CA MET A 362 13.32 -10.03 -64.43
C MET A 362 14.18 -10.23 -63.17
N ASN A 363 15.42 -9.75 -63.27
CA ASN A 363 16.35 -9.37 -62.20
C ASN A 363 16.90 -10.44 -61.22
N GLY A 364 17.80 -11.30 -61.71
CA GLY A 364 18.76 -12.05 -60.88
C GLY A 364 19.76 -11.18 -60.09
N ARG A 365 19.78 -9.85 -60.29
CA ARG A 365 20.64 -8.90 -59.55
C ARG A 365 20.14 -8.57 -58.14
N LEU A 366 18.83 -8.72 -57.86
CA LEU A 366 18.24 -8.44 -56.55
C LEU A 366 18.55 -9.55 -55.53
N LEU A 367 18.61 -10.81 -55.99
CA LEU A 367 18.93 -11.95 -55.13
C LEU A 367 20.41 -12.00 -54.77
N ALA A 368 21.30 -11.66 -55.72
CA ALA A 368 22.74 -11.54 -55.46
C ALA A 368 23.07 -10.42 -54.46
N ARG A 369 22.37 -9.28 -54.52
CA ARG A 369 22.51 -8.19 -53.53
C ARG A 369 21.94 -8.53 -52.17
N SER A 370 20.89 -9.35 -52.06
CA SER A 370 20.40 -9.82 -50.76
C SER A 370 21.37 -10.74 -50.02
N LEU A 371 22.24 -11.44 -50.77
CA LEU A 371 23.28 -12.33 -50.22
C LEU A 371 24.54 -11.58 -49.78
N GLU A 372 24.82 -10.39 -50.34
CA GLU A 372 25.87 -9.47 -49.86
C GLU A 372 25.60 -8.94 -48.44
N TRP A 373 24.34 -8.89 -48.00
CA TRP A 373 23.94 -8.39 -46.67
C TRP A 373 24.06 -9.45 -45.56
N ALA A 374 24.41 -10.69 -45.90
CA ALA A 374 24.60 -11.80 -44.95
C ALA A 374 26.01 -11.83 -44.29
N GLY A 375 26.86 -10.83 -44.53
CA GLY A 375 28.04 -10.56 -43.69
C GLY A 375 29.24 -11.49 -43.88
N ILE A 376 29.78 -11.57 -45.10
CA ILE A 376 31.15 -12.07 -45.32
C ILE A 376 32.11 -10.87 -45.29
N PRO A 377 33.22 -10.87 -44.53
CA PRO A 377 34.05 -9.69 -44.35
C PRO A 377 34.94 -9.42 -45.57
N GLY A 378 34.94 -8.17 -46.05
CA GLY A 378 35.99 -7.61 -46.91
C GLY A 378 35.50 -7.10 -48.26
N MET A 379 34.88 -5.92 -48.28
CA MET A 379 35.05 -4.87 -49.31
C MET A 379 34.07 -3.70 -49.08
N ASN A 380 34.62 -2.50 -48.95
CA ASN A 380 34.01 -1.18 -49.19
C ASN A 380 35.19 -0.25 -49.49
N PRO A 381 35.06 0.94 -50.11
CA PRO A 381 33.84 1.71 -50.39
C PRO A 381 33.81 2.39 -51.79
N GLU A 382 32.72 3.07 -52.14
CA GLU A 382 32.80 4.41 -52.77
C GLU A 382 31.46 5.17 -52.76
N ALA A 383 31.56 6.49 -52.70
CA ALA A 383 30.57 7.45 -52.25
C ALA A 383 29.71 8.05 -53.39
N GLY A 384 28.49 8.49 -53.06
CA GLY A 384 27.71 9.37 -53.93
C GLY A 384 26.23 9.55 -53.58
N SER A 385 25.92 10.68 -52.95
CA SER A 385 24.59 11.32 -52.78
C SER A 385 23.57 10.74 -51.78
N GLU A 386 23.03 11.66 -50.99
CA GLU A 386 21.99 11.50 -49.98
C GLU A 386 20.67 10.97 -50.56
N ARG A 387 20.53 9.65 -50.58
CA ARG A 387 19.24 8.98 -50.38
C ARG A 387 19.47 7.90 -49.35
N ALA A 388 18.85 8.05 -48.18
CA ALA A 388 18.84 7.00 -47.16
C ALA A 388 18.38 5.70 -47.84
N ALA A 389 19.29 4.73 -47.99
CA ALA A 389 19.02 3.50 -48.71
C ALA A 389 17.82 2.80 -48.05
N THR A 390 16.69 2.76 -48.76
CA THR A 390 15.48 2.07 -48.34
C THR A 390 15.76 0.57 -48.33
N LEU A 391 15.57 -0.10 -47.19
CA LEU A 391 15.86 -1.54 -47.01
C LEU A 391 15.07 -2.44 -47.99
N LEU A 392 13.97 -1.94 -48.58
CA LEU A 392 13.28 -2.51 -49.74
C LEU A 392 12.90 -1.39 -50.71
N GLU A 393 13.06 -1.61 -52.01
CA GLU A 393 12.45 -0.78 -53.04
C GLU A 393 10.95 -1.10 -53.06
N VAL A 394 10.11 -0.20 -52.51
CA VAL A 394 8.66 -0.39 -52.42
C VAL A 394 8.05 -0.36 -53.82
N VAL A 395 7.04 -1.19 -54.09
CA VAL A 395 6.37 -1.19 -55.40
C VAL A 395 5.70 0.17 -55.65
N ASP A 396 5.99 0.77 -56.81
CA ASP A 396 5.34 2.01 -57.23
C ASP A 396 3.96 1.68 -57.82
N VAL A 397 2.93 1.78 -56.97
CA VAL A 397 1.55 1.49 -57.39
C VAL A 397 1.06 2.55 -58.39
N GLY A 398 1.57 3.77 -58.29
CA GLY A 398 1.25 4.85 -59.23
C GLY A 398 1.67 4.50 -60.65
N ALA A 399 2.90 4.02 -60.84
CA ALA A 399 3.40 3.57 -62.13
C ALA A 399 2.63 2.35 -62.68
N VAL A 400 2.29 1.38 -61.82
CA VAL A 400 1.48 0.21 -62.22
C VAL A 400 0.09 0.65 -62.67
N TYR A 401 -0.56 1.54 -61.93
CA TYR A 401 -1.86 2.10 -62.29
C TYR A 401 -1.81 2.85 -63.62
N GLU A 402 -0.79 3.66 -63.84
CA GLU A 402 -0.68 4.50 -65.03
C GLU A 402 -0.42 3.70 -66.31
N ASP A 403 0.34 2.61 -66.20
CA ASP A 403 0.48 1.60 -67.26
C ASP A 403 -0.89 0.97 -67.61
N GLN A 404 -1.68 0.58 -66.61
CA GLN A 404 -3.00 0.00 -66.84
C GLN A 404 -3.99 1.00 -67.44
N ARG A 405 -3.98 2.26 -66.96
CA ARG A 405 -4.81 3.36 -67.47
C ARG A 405 -4.50 3.65 -68.94
N SER A 406 -3.22 3.69 -69.31
CA SER A 406 -2.77 3.94 -70.68
C SER A 406 -3.18 2.82 -71.63
N GLN A 407 -3.07 1.56 -71.20
CA GLN A 407 -3.51 0.40 -71.98
C GLN A 407 -5.04 0.36 -72.17
N LEU A 408 -5.81 0.79 -71.16
CA LEU A 408 -7.26 0.95 -71.25
C LEU A 408 -7.68 2.08 -72.21
N ALA A 409 -6.97 3.20 -72.21
CA ALA A 409 -7.22 4.30 -73.13
C ALA A 409 -6.97 3.91 -74.61
N GLY A 410 -6.05 2.97 -74.86
CA GLY A 410 -5.71 2.49 -76.21
C GLY A 410 -6.55 1.33 -76.75
N SER A 411 -7.42 0.70 -75.94
CA SER A 411 -8.13 -0.54 -76.32
C SER A 411 -9.48 -0.35 -77.04
N GLY A 412 -9.85 0.89 -77.39
CA GLY A 412 -11.13 1.24 -78.05
C GLY A 412 -11.22 1.01 -79.57
N GLY A 413 -10.33 0.21 -80.18
CA GLY A 413 -10.34 -0.06 -81.62
C GLY A 413 -11.40 -1.09 -82.06
N ALA A 414 -11.90 -0.98 -83.30
CA ALA A 414 -13.02 -1.76 -83.86
C ALA A 414 -12.86 -3.31 -83.90
N LEU A 415 -11.68 -3.84 -83.52
CA LEU A 415 -11.36 -5.28 -83.44
C LEU A 415 -10.81 -5.70 -82.06
N GLY A 416 -10.88 -4.81 -81.05
CA GLY A 416 -10.35 -5.04 -79.70
C GLY A 416 -11.27 -5.84 -78.77
N PRO A 417 -10.75 -6.36 -77.64
CA PRO A 417 -11.58 -6.96 -76.59
C PRO A 417 -12.59 -5.95 -76.05
N SER A 418 -13.74 -6.42 -75.55
CA SER A 418 -14.75 -5.51 -74.98
C SER A 418 -14.18 -4.70 -73.82
N LEU A 419 -14.69 -3.49 -73.62
CA LEU A 419 -14.18 -2.56 -72.61
C LEU A 419 -14.24 -3.16 -71.19
N ASP A 420 -15.24 -3.99 -70.91
CA ASP A 420 -15.36 -4.76 -69.67
C ASP A 420 -14.30 -5.86 -69.53
N GLN A 421 -13.91 -6.49 -70.64
CA GLN A 421 -12.84 -7.50 -70.64
C GLN A 421 -11.47 -6.84 -70.44
N ALA A 422 -11.24 -5.68 -71.06
CA ALA A 422 -10.04 -4.87 -70.84
C ALA A 422 -9.97 -4.37 -69.39
N ARG A 423 -11.09 -3.92 -68.79
CA ARG A 423 -11.16 -3.49 -67.38
C ARG A 423 -10.87 -4.64 -66.42
N ARG A 424 -11.46 -5.81 -66.63
CA ARG A 424 -11.16 -7.02 -65.82
C ARG A 424 -9.68 -7.40 -65.91
N LYS A 425 -9.08 -7.31 -67.10
CA LYS A 425 -7.64 -7.54 -67.29
C LYS A 425 -6.79 -6.51 -66.54
N ALA A 426 -7.15 -5.24 -66.58
CA ALA A 426 -6.46 -4.17 -65.85
C ALA A 426 -6.53 -4.36 -64.33
N LEU A 427 -7.70 -4.73 -63.79
CA LEU A 427 -7.85 -5.07 -62.36
C LEU A 427 -7.02 -6.30 -61.97
N ALA A 428 -7.02 -7.35 -62.79
CA ALA A 428 -6.18 -8.52 -62.57
C ALA A 428 -4.68 -8.18 -62.59
N ASN A 429 -4.25 -7.31 -63.50
CA ASN A 429 -2.88 -6.82 -63.57
C ASN A 429 -2.52 -5.95 -62.36
N LEU A 430 -3.43 -5.08 -61.89
CA LEU A 430 -3.22 -4.27 -60.68
C LEU A 430 -3.11 -5.18 -59.44
N SER A 431 -3.92 -6.23 -59.35
CA SER A 431 -3.80 -7.25 -58.31
C SER A 431 -2.45 -7.99 -58.40
N GLY A 432 -2.04 -8.42 -59.59
CA GLY A 432 -0.83 -9.22 -59.78
C GLY A 432 0.49 -8.44 -59.67
N ARG A 433 0.54 -7.21 -60.20
CA ARG A 433 1.75 -6.38 -60.26
C ARG A 433 1.81 -5.29 -59.18
N GLY A 434 0.69 -4.93 -58.58
CA GLY A 434 0.60 -3.96 -57.48
C GLY A 434 0.35 -4.65 -56.14
N ALA A 435 -0.81 -5.28 -55.97
CA ALA A 435 -1.23 -5.83 -54.68
C ALA A 435 -0.33 -6.98 -54.18
N THR A 436 -0.03 -7.98 -55.01
CA THR A 436 0.77 -9.14 -54.58
C THR A 436 2.19 -8.75 -54.12
N PRO A 437 2.97 -7.93 -54.85
CA PRO A 437 4.27 -7.46 -54.37
C PRO A 437 4.16 -6.62 -53.10
N LEU A 438 3.17 -5.73 -53.02
CA LEU A 438 2.99 -4.87 -51.85
C LEU A 438 2.64 -5.68 -50.60
N VAL A 439 1.80 -6.70 -50.72
CA VAL A 439 1.49 -7.66 -49.65
C VAL A 439 2.75 -8.36 -49.14
N ALA A 440 3.60 -8.86 -50.04
CA ALA A 440 4.84 -9.51 -49.66
C ALA A 440 5.81 -8.53 -48.96
N GLN A 441 5.83 -7.27 -49.38
CA GLN A 441 6.61 -6.22 -48.73
C GLN A 441 6.07 -5.87 -47.34
N ILE A 442 4.76 -5.83 -47.15
CA ILE A 442 4.12 -5.65 -45.83
C ILE A 442 4.46 -6.82 -44.91
N ASP A 443 4.44 -8.06 -45.40
CA ASP A 443 4.82 -9.24 -44.60
C ASP A 443 6.29 -9.20 -44.17
N LEU A 444 7.17 -8.81 -45.08
CA LEU A 444 8.58 -8.64 -44.76
C LEU A 444 8.79 -7.50 -43.77
N PHE A 445 8.08 -6.38 -43.91
CA PHE A 445 8.10 -5.28 -42.95
C PHE A 445 7.62 -5.70 -41.57
N ALA A 446 6.51 -6.44 -41.48
CA ALA A 446 5.98 -6.97 -40.23
C ALA A 446 6.97 -7.94 -39.57
N LYS A 447 7.66 -8.77 -40.37
CA LYS A 447 8.74 -9.64 -39.88
C LYS A 447 9.92 -8.84 -39.32
N LEU A 448 10.40 -7.83 -40.06
CA LEU A 448 11.49 -6.96 -39.59
C LEU A 448 11.11 -6.16 -38.33
N SER A 449 9.84 -5.76 -38.20
CA SER A 449 9.31 -5.16 -36.97
C SER A 449 9.28 -6.16 -35.81
N ALA A 450 8.95 -7.43 -36.07
CA ALA A 450 8.91 -8.49 -35.06
C ALA A 450 10.31 -8.92 -34.58
N ASP A 451 11.32 -8.91 -35.46
CA ASP A 451 12.73 -9.12 -35.11
C ASP A 451 13.19 -8.08 -34.06
N GLY A 452 12.58 -6.88 -34.12
CA GLY A 452 12.66 -5.86 -33.09
C GLY A 452 14.05 -5.22 -32.99
N ILE A 453 14.45 -4.84 -31.77
CA ILE A 453 15.76 -4.28 -31.48
C ILE A 453 16.83 -5.34 -31.63
N GLN A 454 17.87 -5.07 -32.44
CA GLN A 454 18.92 -6.02 -32.80
C GLN A 454 20.29 -5.68 -32.18
N GLN A 455 20.62 -4.39 -32.04
CA GLN A 455 21.95 -3.95 -31.58
C GLN A 455 21.86 -3.08 -30.33
N GLY A 456 21.92 -3.72 -29.15
CA GLY A 456 21.90 -3.00 -27.86
C GLY A 456 23.13 -2.09 -27.64
N SER A 457 24.31 -2.54 -28.06
CA SER A 457 25.59 -1.83 -27.88
C SER A 457 25.84 -0.64 -28.79
N ARG A 458 25.03 -0.44 -29.83
CA ARG A 458 25.15 0.68 -30.79
C ARG A 458 23.82 1.41 -30.96
N PRO A 459 23.36 2.11 -29.91
CA PRO A 459 22.03 2.72 -29.87
C PRO A 459 21.81 3.74 -31.00
N ASP A 460 22.84 4.48 -31.42
CA ASP A 460 22.71 5.46 -32.50
C ASP A 460 22.39 4.79 -33.84
N ARG A 461 23.16 3.74 -34.20
CA ARG A 461 22.93 2.97 -35.44
C ARG A 461 21.59 2.27 -35.41
N GLU A 462 21.20 1.75 -34.25
CA GLU A 462 19.92 1.09 -34.09
C GLU A 462 18.75 2.07 -34.21
N THR A 463 18.89 3.27 -33.66
CA THR A 463 17.92 4.37 -33.81
C THR A 463 17.80 4.75 -35.28
N GLU A 464 18.91 4.91 -36.00
CA GLU A 464 18.90 5.19 -37.44
C GLU A 464 18.21 4.08 -38.25
N ARG A 465 18.52 2.82 -37.95
CA ARG A 465 17.89 1.65 -38.57
C ARG A 465 16.37 1.65 -38.35
N LEU A 466 15.92 1.86 -37.12
CA LEU A 466 14.50 1.89 -36.77
C LEU A 466 13.78 3.10 -37.37
N ARG A 467 14.44 4.27 -37.47
CA ARG A 467 13.90 5.44 -38.19
C ARG A 467 13.77 5.19 -39.69
N ALA A 468 14.76 4.54 -40.30
CA ALA A 468 14.69 4.14 -41.70
C ALA A 468 13.54 3.15 -41.94
N LEU A 469 13.37 2.18 -41.04
CA LEU A 469 12.26 1.23 -41.06
C LEU A 469 10.91 1.96 -40.87
N ALA A 470 10.81 2.91 -39.94
CA ALA A 470 9.58 3.69 -39.74
C ALA A 470 9.16 4.45 -41.00
N ARG A 471 10.10 5.16 -41.65
CA ARG A 471 9.87 5.85 -42.93
C ARG A 471 9.41 4.88 -44.03
N GLN A 472 9.97 3.67 -44.06
CA GLN A 472 9.55 2.65 -45.02
C GLN A 472 8.11 2.19 -44.77
N GLY A 473 7.70 2.07 -43.51
CA GLY A 473 6.31 1.79 -43.15
C GLY A 473 5.34 2.89 -43.60
N GLU A 474 5.76 4.16 -43.55
CA GLU A 474 5.00 5.30 -44.10
C GLU A 474 4.79 5.17 -45.60
N VAL A 475 5.85 4.88 -46.36
CA VAL A 475 5.76 4.66 -47.81
C VAL A 475 4.83 3.48 -48.14
N LEU A 476 4.96 2.34 -47.43
CA LEU A 476 4.07 1.19 -47.61
C LEU A 476 2.60 1.53 -47.36
N ALA A 477 2.32 2.38 -46.38
CA ALA A 477 0.95 2.80 -46.07
C ALA A 477 0.39 3.74 -47.14
N SER A 478 1.22 4.64 -47.67
CA SER A 478 0.83 5.49 -48.80
C SER A 478 0.53 4.67 -50.05
N GLU A 479 1.42 3.74 -50.44
CA GLU A 479 1.21 2.88 -51.61
C GLU A 479 -0.01 1.97 -51.45
N LEU A 480 -0.27 1.46 -50.25
CA LEU A 480 -1.48 0.66 -49.96
C LEU A 480 -2.75 1.50 -50.14
N THR A 481 -2.72 2.76 -49.69
CA THR A 481 -3.83 3.70 -49.88
C THR A 481 -3.99 4.05 -51.36
N ARG A 482 -2.88 4.28 -52.09
CA ARG A 482 -2.89 4.52 -53.54
C ARG A 482 -3.46 3.33 -54.31
N LEU A 483 -3.18 2.10 -53.86
CA LEU A 483 -3.72 0.87 -54.42
C LEU A 483 -5.23 0.75 -54.25
N GLU A 484 -5.77 1.09 -53.08
CA GLU A 484 -7.22 1.14 -52.84
C GLU A 484 -7.91 2.13 -53.80
N LEU A 485 -7.34 3.33 -53.96
CA LEU A 485 -7.83 4.34 -54.89
C LEU A 485 -7.71 3.92 -56.36
N ALA A 486 -6.60 3.26 -56.72
CA ALA A 486 -6.34 2.77 -58.07
C ALA A 486 -7.35 1.71 -58.47
N TRP A 487 -7.63 0.76 -57.57
CA TRP A 487 -8.65 -0.26 -57.77
C TRP A 487 -10.03 0.36 -57.96
N HIS A 488 -10.44 1.25 -57.04
CA HIS A 488 -11.72 1.94 -57.14
C HIS A 488 -11.86 2.71 -58.47
N SER A 489 -10.82 3.46 -58.86
CA SER A 489 -10.81 4.23 -60.10
C SER A 489 -10.99 3.37 -61.36
N LEU A 490 -10.35 2.19 -61.40
CA LEU A 490 -10.50 1.25 -62.51
C LEU A 490 -11.85 0.53 -62.49
N ALA A 491 -12.31 0.07 -61.32
CA ALA A 491 -13.57 -0.64 -61.16
C ALA A 491 -14.77 0.23 -61.54
N ALA A 492 -14.81 1.47 -61.06
CA ALA A 492 -15.84 2.46 -61.37
C ALA A 492 -15.70 3.05 -62.79
N GLY A 493 -14.60 2.79 -63.51
CA GLY A 493 -14.33 3.37 -64.82
C GLY A 493 -14.00 4.86 -64.81
N ALA A 494 -13.68 5.43 -63.65
CA ALA A 494 -13.38 6.85 -63.48
C ALA A 494 -12.03 7.27 -64.09
N MET A 495 -11.03 6.36 -64.09
CA MET A 495 -9.71 6.54 -64.72
C MET A 495 -9.03 7.89 -64.40
N TRP A 496 -8.84 8.18 -63.12
CA TRP A 496 -8.21 9.41 -62.61
C TRP A 496 -6.78 9.58 -63.13
N ARG A 497 -6.55 10.57 -63.99
CA ARG A 497 -5.25 10.79 -64.66
C ARG A 497 -4.13 11.24 -63.73
N ASP A 498 -4.48 11.81 -62.58
CA ASP A 498 -3.54 12.39 -61.63
C ASP A 498 -3.08 11.41 -60.54
N LEU A 499 -3.81 10.31 -60.32
CA LEU A 499 -3.61 9.41 -59.18
C LEU A 499 -2.17 8.89 -59.05
N GLY A 500 -1.52 8.55 -60.16
CA GLY A 500 -0.15 8.06 -60.17
C GLY A 500 0.92 9.11 -59.80
N GLN A 501 0.58 10.39 -59.89
CA GLN A 501 1.49 11.51 -59.59
C GLN A 501 1.13 12.26 -58.30
N LEU A 502 0.06 11.83 -57.60
CA LEU A 502 -0.35 12.50 -56.37
C LEU A 502 0.69 12.30 -55.26
N PRO A 503 1.06 13.37 -54.54
CA PRO A 503 1.86 13.24 -53.32
C PRO A 503 1.07 12.47 -52.25
N ASP A 504 1.78 11.85 -51.32
CA ASP A 504 1.20 10.97 -50.28
C ASP A 504 0.10 11.64 -49.46
N GLU A 505 0.24 12.93 -49.14
CA GLU A 505 -0.78 13.72 -48.45
C GLU A 505 -2.07 13.85 -49.27
N ALA A 506 -1.96 14.04 -50.58
CA ALA A 506 -3.11 14.13 -51.47
C ALA A 506 -3.78 12.77 -51.71
N VAL A 507 -3.00 11.69 -51.70
CA VAL A 507 -3.51 10.31 -51.71
C VAL A 507 -4.35 10.06 -50.46
N ALA A 508 -3.82 10.38 -49.28
CA ALA A 508 -4.55 10.24 -48.01
C ALA A 508 -5.84 11.07 -48.00
N ALA A 509 -5.77 12.36 -48.36
CA ALA A 509 -6.94 13.24 -48.40
C ALA A 509 -8.02 12.75 -49.37
N ARG A 510 -7.62 12.20 -50.53
CA ARG A 510 -8.56 11.61 -51.49
C ARG A 510 -9.20 10.33 -50.95
N SER A 511 -8.44 9.47 -50.28
CA SER A 511 -8.98 8.30 -49.59
C SER A 511 -9.99 8.69 -48.51
N ASP A 512 -9.70 9.69 -47.68
CA ASP A 512 -10.64 10.19 -46.68
C ASP A 512 -11.90 10.82 -47.31
N SER A 513 -11.75 11.53 -48.43
CA SER A 513 -12.88 12.05 -49.19
C SER A 513 -13.75 10.92 -49.75
N LEU A 514 -13.14 9.86 -50.29
CA LEU A 514 -13.86 8.71 -50.81
C LEU A 514 -14.52 7.92 -49.68
N ALA A 515 -13.83 7.68 -48.57
CA ALA A 515 -14.36 6.99 -47.40
C ALA A 515 -15.59 7.68 -46.79
N ARG A 516 -15.67 9.01 -46.89
CA ARG A 516 -16.85 9.79 -46.46
C ARG A 516 -18.02 9.72 -47.43
N ARG A 517 -17.75 9.56 -48.73
CA ARG A 517 -18.79 9.52 -49.77
C ARG A 517 -19.30 8.11 -50.03
N ASP A 518 -18.40 7.14 -50.06
CA ASP A 518 -18.64 5.75 -50.45
C ASP A 518 -17.64 4.81 -49.75
N ARG A 519 -17.89 4.59 -48.45
CA ARG A 519 -17.10 3.67 -47.62
C ARG A 519 -17.14 2.23 -48.18
N ALA A 520 -18.31 1.82 -48.70
CA ALA A 520 -18.54 0.48 -49.20
C ALA A 520 -17.63 0.14 -50.38
N ALA A 521 -17.41 1.10 -51.30
CA ALA A 521 -16.51 0.89 -52.43
C ALA A 521 -15.04 0.70 -52.03
N LEU A 522 -14.58 1.34 -50.95
CA LEU A 522 -13.24 1.10 -50.41
C LEU A 522 -13.12 -0.28 -49.75
N ASP A 523 -14.16 -0.72 -49.03
CA ASP A 523 -14.18 -2.04 -48.40
C ASP A 523 -14.31 -3.16 -49.45
N GLU A 524 -15.02 -2.91 -50.55
CA GLU A 524 -15.05 -3.79 -51.72
C GLU A 524 -13.66 -3.87 -52.38
N ALA A 525 -12.98 -2.74 -52.56
CA ALA A 525 -11.62 -2.73 -53.10
C ALA A 525 -10.64 -3.53 -52.23
N ARG A 526 -10.71 -3.36 -50.91
CA ARG A 526 -9.90 -4.13 -49.95
C ARG A 526 -10.19 -5.62 -50.03
N THR A 527 -11.46 -5.98 -50.10
CA THR A 527 -11.90 -7.38 -50.17
C THR A 527 -11.49 -8.02 -51.50
N GLY A 528 -11.68 -7.31 -52.61
CA GLY A 528 -11.32 -7.75 -53.96
C GLY A 528 -9.82 -7.97 -54.15
N MET A 529 -8.98 -7.28 -53.37
CA MET A 529 -7.52 -7.45 -53.37
C MET A 529 -6.98 -8.30 -52.20
N GLY A 530 -7.84 -8.77 -51.29
CA GLY A 530 -7.44 -9.54 -50.12
C GLY A 530 -6.62 -8.75 -49.07
N LEU A 531 -6.81 -7.43 -48.97
CA LEU A 531 -5.99 -6.51 -48.17
C LEU A 531 -6.55 -6.20 -46.77
N THR A 532 -7.76 -6.66 -46.44
CA THR A 532 -8.50 -6.25 -45.24
C THR A 532 -7.70 -6.40 -43.93
N TRP A 533 -6.89 -7.47 -43.82
CA TRP A 533 -6.07 -7.74 -42.65
C TRP A 533 -4.67 -7.10 -42.72
N LYS A 534 -4.18 -6.79 -43.91
CA LYS A 534 -2.84 -6.22 -44.14
C LYS A 534 -2.70 -4.80 -43.64
N LEU A 535 -3.77 -4.01 -43.75
CA LEU A 535 -3.78 -2.64 -43.22
C LEU A 535 -3.57 -2.63 -41.70
N ARG A 536 -4.19 -3.59 -41.01
CA ARG A 536 -4.02 -3.77 -39.57
C ARG A 536 -2.59 -4.21 -39.23
N ASP A 537 -2.08 -5.23 -39.92
CA ASP A 537 -0.71 -5.72 -39.70
C ASP A 537 0.33 -4.62 -39.92
N LEU A 538 0.17 -3.82 -40.98
CA LEU A 538 1.06 -2.70 -41.26
C LEU A 538 0.96 -1.61 -40.17
N THR A 539 -0.25 -1.28 -39.72
CA THR A 539 -0.47 -0.29 -38.66
C THR A 539 0.16 -0.73 -37.34
N ASP A 540 -0.05 -1.99 -36.95
CA ASP A 540 0.51 -2.56 -35.73
C ASP A 540 2.04 -2.66 -35.81
N ALA A 541 2.58 -3.10 -36.95
CA ALA A 541 4.01 -3.18 -37.20
C ALA A 541 4.68 -1.79 -37.16
N ARG A 542 4.05 -0.77 -37.76
CA ARG A 542 4.54 0.62 -37.73
C ARG A 542 4.56 1.17 -36.31
N ARG A 543 3.44 1.05 -35.59
CA ARG A 543 3.33 1.49 -34.19
C ARG A 543 4.42 0.86 -33.34
N ASN A 544 4.71 -0.43 -33.55
CA ASN A 544 5.77 -1.14 -32.86
C ASN A 544 7.16 -0.57 -33.21
N VAL A 545 7.49 -0.34 -34.49
CA VAL A 545 8.77 0.26 -34.92
C VAL A 545 8.96 1.67 -34.37
N GLU A 546 7.95 2.52 -34.44
CA GLU A 546 7.98 3.86 -33.87
C GLU A 546 8.18 3.83 -32.34
N GLY A 547 7.51 2.90 -31.66
CA GLY A 547 7.69 2.67 -30.22
C GLY A 547 9.13 2.25 -29.89
N MET A 548 9.71 1.34 -30.67
CA MET A 548 11.10 0.89 -30.47
C MET A 548 12.11 2.02 -30.72
N ALA A 549 11.95 2.79 -31.79
CA ALA A 549 12.83 3.92 -32.10
C ALA A 549 12.81 4.95 -30.96
N ALA A 550 11.60 5.32 -30.51
CA ALA A 550 11.43 6.26 -29.40
C ALA A 550 12.00 5.73 -28.09
N LEU A 551 11.87 4.43 -27.81
CA LEU A 551 12.47 3.83 -26.60
C LEU A 551 14.00 3.97 -26.61
N VAL A 552 14.68 3.59 -27.70
CA VAL A 552 16.15 3.66 -27.78
C VAL A 552 16.61 5.10 -27.61
N GLU A 553 15.96 6.05 -28.27
CA GLU A 553 16.26 7.48 -28.17
C GLU A 553 16.05 8.03 -26.75
N LEU A 554 14.91 7.72 -26.11
CA LEU A 554 14.61 8.21 -24.76
C LEU A 554 15.55 7.64 -23.69
N PHE A 555 16.14 6.46 -23.91
CA PHE A 555 17.20 5.94 -23.05
C PHE A 555 18.55 6.63 -23.22
N GLN A 556 18.75 7.39 -24.30
CA GLN A 556 19.93 8.25 -24.54
C GLN A 556 19.73 9.70 -24.06
N ALA A 557 18.54 10.05 -23.56
CA ALA A 557 18.28 11.39 -23.05
C ALA A 557 19.28 11.77 -21.93
N GLU A 558 19.84 12.97 -22.02
CA GLU A 558 20.88 13.43 -21.09
C GLU A 558 20.33 13.90 -19.74
N SER A 559 19.06 14.32 -19.72
CA SER A 559 18.40 14.86 -18.53
C SER A 559 16.97 14.40 -18.42
N TRP A 560 16.51 14.28 -17.17
CA TRP A 560 15.14 13.99 -16.86
C TRP A 560 14.26 15.24 -17.04
N SER A 561 13.04 15.01 -17.53
CA SER A 561 11.95 15.99 -17.49
C SER A 561 10.60 15.30 -17.26
N PRO A 562 9.56 16.02 -16.80
CA PRO A 562 8.21 15.47 -16.70
C PRO A 562 7.71 14.93 -18.06
N ARG A 563 8.07 15.63 -19.15
CA ARG A 563 7.74 15.21 -20.52
C ARG A 563 8.41 13.90 -20.90
N TRP A 564 9.70 13.73 -20.56
CA TRP A 564 10.42 12.47 -20.80
C TRP A 564 9.70 11.27 -20.16
N THR A 565 9.13 11.43 -18.95
CA THR A 565 8.37 10.37 -18.29
C THR A 565 7.11 9.97 -19.07
N VAL A 566 6.38 10.94 -19.62
CA VAL A 566 5.20 10.68 -20.45
C VAL A 566 5.59 10.01 -21.77
N ASP A 567 6.63 10.53 -22.42
CA ASP A 567 7.09 10.04 -23.72
C ASP A 567 7.67 8.62 -23.60
N LEU A 568 8.41 8.30 -22.52
CA LEU A 568 8.94 6.96 -22.27
C LEU A 568 7.84 5.95 -22.02
N LYS A 569 6.80 6.31 -21.27
CA LYS A 569 5.64 5.44 -21.05
C LYS A 569 4.93 5.16 -22.37
N ARG A 570 4.65 6.21 -23.16
CA ARG A 570 4.00 6.11 -24.46
C ARG A 570 4.79 5.23 -25.43
N ALA A 571 6.11 5.38 -25.47
CA ALA A 571 6.99 4.54 -26.29
C ALA A 571 6.94 3.07 -25.83
N ALA A 572 7.00 2.80 -24.52
CA ALA A 572 6.91 1.45 -23.97
C ALA A 572 5.54 0.77 -24.23
N ASP A 573 4.44 1.53 -24.17
CA ASP A 573 3.08 1.05 -24.46
C ASP A 573 2.82 0.77 -25.95
N ARG A 574 3.63 1.34 -26.84
CA ARG A 574 3.57 1.05 -28.30
C ARG A 574 4.29 -0.23 -28.67
N VAL A 575 5.23 -0.69 -27.85
CA VAL A 575 5.99 -1.91 -28.10
C VAL A 575 5.21 -3.14 -27.61
N SER A 576 5.09 -4.13 -28.48
CA SER A 576 4.33 -5.35 -28.18
C SER A 576 4.93 -6.14 -27.01
N PRO A 577 4.10 -6.69 -26.09
CA PRO A 577 4.56 -7.60 -25.05
C PRO A 577 5.09 -8.93 -25.59
N THR A 578 4.83 -9.27 -26.86
CA THR A 578 5.32 -10.48 -27.55
C THR A 578 6.53 -10.21 -28.45
N ALA A 579 7.11 -9.01 -28.40
CA ALA A 579 8.29 -8.66 -29.19
C ALA A 579 9.53 -9.52 -28.85
N SER A 580 10.59 -9.38 -29.64
CA SER A 580 11.86 -10.08 -29.40
C SER A 580 12.40 -9.86 -27.97
N PRO A 581 13.17 -10.81 -27.38
CA PRO A 581 13.62 -10.72 -26.00
C PRO A 581 14.31 -9.39 -25.64
N LEU A 582 15.18 -8.89 -26.52
CA LEU A 582 15.88 -7.63 -26.32
C LEU A 582 14.92 -6.43 -26.32
N THR A 583 13.98 -6.40 -27.27
CA THR A 583 12.92 -5.39 -27.34
C THR A 583 12.05 -5.38 -26.07
N ARG A 584 11.68 -6.57 -25.58
CA ARG A 584 10.94 -6.71 -24.32
C ARG A 584 11.77 -6.25 -23.13
N ALA A 585 13.09 -6.45 -23.14
CA ALA A 585 13.98 -5.97 -22.11
C ALA A 585 13.98 -4.43 -22.06
N TYR A 586 14.10 -3.75 -23.20
CA TYR A 586 13.95 -2.30 -23.30
C TYR A 586 12.60 -1.81 -22.75
N ARG A 587 11.50 -2.42 -23.21
CA ARG A 587 10.14 -2.12 -22.74
C ARG A 587 9.99 -2.31 -21.23
N ASN A 588 10.45 -3.43 -20.69
CA ASN A 588 10.31 -3.75 -19.27
C ASN A 588 11.20 -2.84 -18.40
N CYS A 589 12.43 -2.57 -18.84
CA CYS A 589 13.30 -1.58 -18.19
C CYS A 589 12.66 -0.19 -18.17
N ALA A 590 11.97 0.21 -19.23
CA ALA A 590 11.29 1.51 -19.29
C ALA A 590 10.23 1.62 -18.19
N PHE A 591 9.32 0.65 -18.06
CA PHE A 591 8.32 0.66 -16.98
C PHE A 591 8.94 0.63 -15.58
N LYS A 592 10.04 -0.10 -15.38
CA LYS A 592 10.70 -0.17 -14.07
C LYS A 592 11.45 1.12 -13.74
N ILE A 593 12.16 1.72 -14.69
CA ILE A 593 12.80 3.02 -14.51
C ILE A 593 11.79 4.13 -14.24
N LEU A 594 10.62 4.11 -14.91
CA LEU A 594 9.54 5.04 -14.62
C LEU A 594 9.09 4.95 -13.16
N ARG A 595 8.91 3.73 -12.63
CA ARG A 595 8.58 3.51 -11.22
C ARG A 595 9.70 3.96 -10.28
N VAL A 596 10.98 3.74 -10.64
CA VAL A 596 12.12 4.24 -9.83
C VAL A 596 12.12 5.77 -9.78
N LYS A 597 11.99 6.43 -10.93
CA LYS A 597 11.98 7.90 -11.02
C LYS A 597 10.78 8.50 -10.26
N GLU A 598 9.65 7.83 -10.28
CA GLU A 598 8.51 8.22 -9.46
C GLU A 598 8.80 8.08 -7.95
N ALA A 599 9.32 6.93 -7.53
CA ALA A 599 9.66 6.67 -6.14
C ALA A 599 10.75 7.63 -5.59
N GLU A 600 11.71 8.03 -6.42
CA GLU A 600 12.72 9.06 -6.12
C GLU A 600 12.13 10.42 -5.76
N ARG A 601 10.93 10.74 -6.28
CA ARG A 601 10.23 12.01 -6.02
C ARG A 601 9.34 11.95 -4.79
N SER A 602 9.14 10.77 -4.20
CA SER A 602 8.34 10.62 -2.98
C SER A 602 8.91 11.47 -1.84
N ALA A 603 8.03 12.02 -0.99
CA ALA A 603 8.45 12.75 0.22
C ALA A 603 9.36 11.88 1.09
N ALA A 604 9.03 10.60 1.22
CA ALA A 604 9.81 9.61 1.95
C ALA A 604 11.24 9.50 1.42
N ALA A 605 11.42 9.28 0.11
CA ALA A 605 12.76 9.19 -0.48
C ALA A 605 13.56 10.49 -0.30
N ARG A 606 12.94 11.65 -0.56
CA ARG A 606 13.61 12.96 -0.41
C ARG A 606 13.99 13.27 1.04
N SER A 607 13.22 12.79 2.02
CA SER A 607 13.48 13.04 3.45
C SER A 607 14.65 12.23 4.01
N LEU A 608 15.03 11.11 3.40
CA LEU A 608 16.05 10.19 3.93
C LEU A 608 17.42 10.84 4.08
N ALA A 609 17.78 11.79 3.22
CA ALA A 609 19.03 12.54 3.33
C ALA A 609 19.08 13.44 4.57
N TYR A 610 17.93 13.84 5.11
CA TYR A 610 17.77 14.77 6.24
C TYR A 610 17.40 14.05 7.55
N ALA A 611 17.55 12.72 7.62
CA ALA A 611 17.32 11.99 8.85
C ALA A 611 18.35 12.39 9.94
N PRO A 612 17.92 12.57 11.21
CA PRO A 612 18.78 13.05 12.30
C PRO A 612 20.01 12.15 12.53
N THR A 613 19.89 10.86 12.22
CA THR A 613 20.96 9.87 12.30
C THR A 613 21.14 9.16 10.96
N LEU A 614 22.38 8.83 10.61
CA LEU A 614 22.67 8.00 9.45
C LEU A 614 22.66 6.53 9.89
N ILE A 615 21.74 5.74 9.34
CA ILE A 615 21.54 4.33 9.70
C ILE A 615 21.96 3.46 8.51
N GLY A 616 22.69 2.38 8.77
CA GLY A 616 23.07 1.40 7.75
C GLY A 616 21.83 0.79 7.09
N GLN A 617 21.89 0.56 5.77
CA GLN A 617 20.77 0.05 4.96
C GLN A 617 19.48 0.89 4.99
N ALA A 618 19.52 2.12 5.50
CA ALA A 618 18.37 3.04 5.41
C ALA A 618 18.12 3.49 3.96
N TRP A 619 19.14 3.41 3.11
CA TRP A 619 19.06 3.80 1.69
C TRP A 619 19.17 2.56 0.80
N PRO A 620 18.48 2.53 -0.36
CA PRO A 620 17.45 3.49 -0.77
C PRO A 620 16.13 3.29 -0.01
N ALA A 621 15.18 4.22 -0.23
CA ALA A 621 13.81 4.11 0.28
C ALA A 621 13.17 2.76 -0.08
N PRO A 622 12.27 2.21 0.75
CA PRO A 622 11.62 0.92 0.52
C PRO A 622 11.02 0.80 -0.89
N ALA A 623 10.25 1.79 -1.33
CA ALA A 623 9.64 1.81 -2.66
C ALA A 623 10.66 1.65 -3.80
N ILE A 624 11.86 2.23 -3.69
CA ILE A 624 12.93 2.06 -4.69
C ILE A 624 13.53 0.66 -4.54
N ARG A 625 13.83 0.24 -3.30
CA ARG A 625 14.40 -1.08 -2.97
C ARG A 625 13.59 -2.22 -3.56
N ASP A 626 12.26 -2.13 -3.52
CA ASP A 626 11.35 -3.17 -4.02
C ASP A 626 11.34 -3.25 -5.56
N ILE A 627 11.66 -2.15 -6.26
CA ILE A 627 11.71 -2.11 -7.72
C ILE A 627 13.06 -2.61 -8.26
N LEU A 628 14.16 -2.40 -7.53
CA LEU A 628 15.52 -2.70 -8.01
C LEU A 628 15.74 -4.19 -8.40
N PRO A 629 15.22 -5.21 -7.68
CA PRO A 629 15.34 -6.60 -8.10
C PRO A 629 14.70 -6.86 -9.48
N ASP A 630 13.53 -6.29 -9.73
CA ASP A 630 12.85 -6.42 -11.01
C ASP A 630 13.56 -5.67 -12.13
N LEU A 631 14.07 -4.47 -11.86
CA LEU A 631 14.90 -3.73 -12.80
C LEU A 631 16.17 -4.51 -13.15
N ARG A 632 16.82 -5.14 -12.15
CA ARG A 632 17.99 -5.99 -12.35
C ARG A 632 17.65 -7.22 -13.19
N ARG A 633 16.50 -7.86 -12.96
CA ARG A 633 16.03 -9.00 -13.76
C ARG A 633 15.76 -8.60 -15.21
N ALA A 634 15.13 -7.45 -15.45
CA ALA A 634 14.90 -6.93 -16.79
C ALA A 634 16.23 -6.56 -17.49
N ALA A 635 17.16 -5.95 -16.76
CA ALA A 635 18.50 -5.60 -17.26
C ALA A 635 19.37 -6.83 -17.53
N GLY A 636 19.12 -7.96 -16.84
CA GLY A 636 19.87 -9.20 -17.03
C GLY A 636 19.64 -9.91 -18.37
N VAL A 637 18.65 -9.46 -19.15
CA VAL A 637 18.39 -9.98 -20.51
C VAL A 637 19.37 -9.38 -21.53
N PHE A 638 19.97 -8.22 -21.22
CA PHE A 638 20.97 -7.60 -22.08
C PHE A 638 22.29 -8.36 -21.99
N PRO A 639 23.04 -8.48 -23.09
CA PRO A 639 24.43 -8.91 -23.03
C PRO A 639 25.24 -8.03 -22.06
N PRO A 640 26.31 -8.56 -21.44
CA PRO A 640 27.15 -7.78 -20.54
C PRO A 640 27.69 -6.51 -21.23
N GLY A 641 27.37 -5.34 -20.67
CA GLY A 641 27.77 -4.03 -21.23
C GLY A 641 26.76 -3.38 -22.17
N ASP A 642 25.71 -4.10 -22.59
CA ASP A 642 24.74 -3.62 -23.59
C ASP A 642 23.47 -3.02 -22.98
N ALA A 643 23.31 -3.08 -21.65
CA ALA A 643 22.19 -2.45 -20.98
C ALA A 643 22.25 -0.91 -21.13
N PRO A 644 21.11 -0.20 -21.29
CA PRO A 644 21.10 1.24 -21.39
C PRO A 644 21.85 1.92 -20.24
N ALA A 645 22.64 2.95 -20.54
CA ALA A 645 23.51 3.63 -19.57
C ALA A 645 22.72 4.13 -18.35
N LEU A 646 21.51 4.65 -18.56
CA LEU A 646 20.61 5.06 -17.47
C LEU A 646 20.22 3.88 -16.55
N VAL A 647 19.91 2.71 -17.11
CA VAL A 647 19.54 1.51 -16.35
C VAL A 647 20.72 0.98 -15.55
N ALA A 648 21.87 0.80 -16.21
CA ALA A 648 23.09 0.33 -15.57
C ALA A 648 23.58 1.33 -14.50
N GLY A 649 23.53 2.62 -14.80
CA GLY A 649 23.85 3.71 -13.88
C GLY A 649 22.96 3.69 -12.64
N THR A 650 21.65 3.51 -12.81
CA THR A 650 20.67 3.46 -11.71
C THR A 650 20.96 2.29 -10.78
N LEU A 651 21.15 1.07 -11.33
CA LEU A 651 21.47 -0.12 -10.56
C LEU A 651 22.79 0.03 -9.80
N LYS A 652 23.81 0.62 -10.43
CA LYS A 652 25.12 0.86 -9.82
C LYS A 652 25.06 1.92 -8.72
N LEU A 653 24.39 3.04 -8.97
CA LEU A 653 24.24 4.13 -8.01
C LEU A 653 23.58 3.63 -6.72
N TYR A 654 22.48 2.88 -6.85
CA TYR A 654 21.79 2.34 -5.67
C TYR A 654 22.52 1.18 -5.00
N ALA A 655 23.38 0.44 -5.72
CA ALA A 655 24.28 -0.51 -5.08
C ALA A 655 25.32 0.23 -4.22
N ASP A 656 25.91 1.30 -4.76
CA ASP A 656 26.90 2.12 -4.03
C ASP A 656 26.27 2.86 -2.83
N LEU A 657 25.01 3.28 -2.93
CA LEU A 657 24.26 3.97 -1.86
C LEU A 657 23.54 3.03 -0.87
N SER A 658 23.57 1.71 -1.10
CA SER A 658 22.81 0.73 -0.28
C SER A 658 23.24 0.67 1.18
N ASP A 659 24.49 1.06 1.47
CA ASP A 659 25.02 1.20 2.82
C ASP A 659 25.59 2.61 2.98
N PRO A 660 24.77 3.58 3.45
CA PRO A 660 25.19 4.97 3.50
C PRO A 660 26.31 5.20 4.50
N VAL A 661 26.42 4.40 5.56
CA VAL A 661 27.50 4.51 6.55
C VAL A 661 28.83 4.14 5.89
N ARG A 662 28.88 2.98 5.21
CA ARG A 662 30.06 2.59 4.43
C ARG A 662 30.36 3.57 3.30
N ALA A 663 29.35 4.14 2.66
CA ALA A 663 29.53 5.15 1.63
C ALA A 663 30.15 6.44 2.20
N ALA A 664 29.77 6.86 3.41
CA ALA A 664 30.35 8.02 4.10
C ALA A 664 31.80 7.74 4.54
N GLU A 665 32.10 6.53 5.04
CA GLU A 665 33.46 6.10 5.35
C GLU A 665 34.36 6.10 4.10
N ARG A 666 33.85 5.60 2.97
CA ARG A 666 34.57 5.66 1.68
C ARG A 666 34.77 7.08 1.20
N ALA A 667 33.78 7.95 1.34
CA ALA A 667 33.90 9.37 1.02
C ALA A 667 34.93 10.08 1.92
N ALA A 668 35.09 9.63 3.18
CA ALA A 668 36.11 10.15 4.08
C ALA A 668 37.53 9.70 3.67
N ALA A 669 37.67 8.44 3.24
CA ALA A 669 38.94 7.82 2.89
C ALA A 669 39.43 8.13 1.47
N ASP A 670 38.53 8.23 0.49
CA ASP A 670 38.84 8.44 -0.94
C ASP A 670 38.27 9.79 -1.42
N PRO A 671 39.12 10.79 -1.71
CA PRO A 671 38.71 12.09 -2.25
C PRO A 671 37.94 12.01 -3.58
N HIS A 672 38.13 10.94 -4.37
CA HIS A 672 37.50 10.78 -5.67
C HIS A 672 36.16 10.03 -5.62
N TYR A 673 35.79 9.44 -4.48
CA TYR A 673 34.58 8.61 -4.37
C TYR A 673 33.30 9.41 -4.66
N LEU A 674 33.17 10.63 -4.11
CA LEU A 674 32.01 11.48 -4.38
C LEU A 674 31.95 11.92 -5.84
N ALA A 675 33.09 12.27 -6.46
CA ALA A 675 33.16 12.63 -7.88
C ALA A 675 32.76 11.46 -8.78
N LYS A 676 33.08 10.22 -8.40
CA LYS A 676 32.66 9.01 -9.09
C LYS A 676 31.13 8.81 -9.02
N LEU A 677 30.50 9.12 -7.88
CA LEU A 677 29.04 9.09 -7.76
C LEU A 677 28.38 10.19 -8.61
N GLU A 678 28.93 11.41 -8.62
CA GLU A 678 28.46 12.51 -9.48
C GLU A 678 28.61 12.18 -10.98
N GLY A 679 29.67 11.44 -11.36
CA GLY A 679 29.88 10.97 -12.73
C GLY A 679 28.98 9.81 -13.18
N ASN A 680 28.17 9.24 -12.28
CA ASN A 680 27.25 8.15 -12.62
C ASN A 680 26.15 8.66 -13.59
N ALA A 681 25.81 7.86 -14.61
CA ALA A 681 24.78 8.21 -15.59
C ALA A 681 23.41 8.55 -14.96
N ALA A 682 22.98 7.82 -13.93
CA ALA A 682 21.72 8.10 -13.25
C ALA A 682 21.76 9.41 -12.43
N PHE A 683 22.92 9.74 -11.85
CA PHE A 683 23.11 11.00 -11.16
C PHE A 683 23.04 12.17 -12.14
N ARG A 684 23.80 12.13 -13.25
CA ARG A 684 23.79 13.20 -14.26
C ARG A 684 22.41 13.41 -14.88
N PHE A 685 21.70 12.31 -15.11
CA PHE A 685 20.35 12.35 -15.68
C PHE A 685 19.34 13.06 -14.76
N ASP A 686 19.46 12.91 -13.43
CA ASP A 686 18.52 13.49 -12.46
C ASP A 686 19.24 13.97 -11.19
N ALA A 687 20.13 14.96 -11.35
CA ALA A 687 20.99 15.41 -10.26
C ALA A 687 20.18 15.95 -9.07
N ALA A 688 19.03 16.58 -9.33
CA ALA A 688 18.16 17.12 -8.29
C ALA A 688 17.65 16.04 -7.31
N ALA A 689 17.33 14.83 -7.81
CA ALA A 689 16.87 13.73 -6.96
C ALA A 689 17.99 13.16 -6.07
N HIS A 690 19.24 13.20 -6.53
CA HIS A 690 20.35 12.51 -5.88
C HIS A 690 21.28 13.45 -5.08
N ARG A 691 21.27 14.76 -5.36
CA ARG A 691 22.17 15.73 -4.73
C ARG A 691 22.11 15.73 -3.20
N PRO A 692 20.93 15.71 -2.54
CA PRO A 692 20.86 15.69 -1.08
C PRO A 692 21.56 14.47 -0.45
N PHE A 693 21.52 13.31 -1.10
CA PHE A 693 22.20 12.11 -0.61
C PHE A 693 23.72 12.27 -0.63
N LEU A 694 24.26 12.88 -1.70
CA LEU A 694 25.70 13.15 -1.78
C LEU A 694 26.14 14.23 -0.79
N ASP A 695 25.36 15.29 -0.62
CA ASP A 695 25.67 16.34 0.36
C ASP A 695 25.60 15.78 1.80
N ARG A 696 24.68 14.84 2.06
CA ARG A 696 24.62 14.08 3.32
C ARG A 696 25.87 13.22 3.54
N LEU A 697 26.34 12.50 2.52
CA LEU A 697 27.58 11.72 2.60
C LEU A 697 28.80 12.63 2.82
N ARG A 698 28.84 13.81 2.17
CA ARG A 698 29.89 14.81 2.38
C ARG A 698 29.92 15.30 3.82
N TYR A 699 28.76 15.67 4.38
CA TYR A 699 28.63 16.08 5.79
C TYR A 699 29.13 14.99 6.76
N GLU A 700 28.77 13.73 6.55
CA GLU A 700 29.22 12.63 7.44
C GLU A 700 30.71 12.32 7.27
N ALA A 701 31.23 12.36 6.05
CA ALA A 701 32.66 12.24 5.79
C ALA A 701 33.47 13.34 6.49
N ASP A 702 32.96 14.57 6.46
CA ASP A 702 33.56 15.74 7.13
C ASP A 702 33.58 15.58 8.65
N LEU A 703 32.52 15.02 9.24
CA LEU A 703 32.47 14.70 10.68
C LEU A 703 33.47 13.60 11.06
N LEU A 704 33.65 12.57 10.23
CA LEU A 704 34.65 11.52 10.45
C LEU A 704 36.07 12.08 10.41
N LYS A 705 36.38 12.96 9.45
CA LYS A 705 37.68 13.66 9.37
C LYS A 705 37.93 14.57 10.56
N ALA A 706 36.89 15.28 11.03
CA ALA A 706 37.00 16.14 12.21
C ALA A 706 37.31 15.34 13.49
N GLY A 707 36.73 14.14 13.66
CA GLY A 707 37.08 13.23 14.75
C GLY A 707 38.54 12.75 14.70
N ALA A 708 39.14 12.69 13.50
CA ALA A 708 40.55 12.36 13.27
C ALA A 708 41.50 13.57 13.33
N GLY A 709 41.03 14.76 13.72
CA GLY A 709 41.88 15.94 13.95
C GLY A 709 42.31 16.70 12.69
N THR A 710 41.64 16.51 11.55
CA THR A 710 42.12 16.98 10.23
C THR A 710 41.28 18.10 9.57
N MET A 711 40.34 18.76 10.28
CA MET A 711 39.37 19.66 9.65
C MET A 711 39.36 21.13 10.14
N PRO A 712 39.28 22.13 9.22
CA PRO A 712 39.10 23.55 9.54
C PRO A 712 37.64 24.02 9.68
N ASP A 713 36.63 23.25 9.22
CA ASP A 713 35.26 23.76 9.08
C ASP A 713 34.37 23.56 10.32
N ARG A 714 33.87 24.67 10.88
CA ARG A 714 33.13 24.70 12.17
C ARG A 714 31.62 24.39 12.00
N GLU A 715 31.08 24.48 10.79
CA GLU A 715 29.62 24.33 10.55
C GLU A 715 29.09 22.90 10.84
N PRO A 716 29.69 21.80 10.33
CA PRO A 716 29.17 20.46 10.59
C PRO A 716 29.13 20.09 12.08
N LEU A 717 30.16 20.49 12.83
CA LEU A 717 30.23 20.27 14.28
C LEU A 717 29.18 21.09 15.04
N ARG A 718 28.96 22.35 14.65
CA ARG A 718 27.92 23.21 15.24
C ARG A 718 26.53 22.62 14.98
N PHE A 719 26.28 22.10 13.78
CA PHE A 719 25.04 21.42 13.42
C PHE A 719 24.83 20.13 14.23
N LYS A 720 25.85 19.27 14.33
CA LYS A 720 25.81 18.03 15.14
C LYS A 720 25.46 18.31 16.61
N ARG A 721 26.04 19.36 17.21
CA ARG A 721 25.69 19.77 18.58
C ARG A 721 24.24 20.23 18.70
N ALA A 722 23.72 20.92 17.69
CA ALA A 722 22.32 21.34 17.67
C ALA A 722 21.35 20.14 17.57
N LEU A 723 21.68 19.15 16.74
CA LEU A 723 20.92 17.89 16.64
C LEU A 723 20.86 17.16 17.99
N ALA A 724 21.98 17.04 18.69
CA ALA A 724 22.04 16.36 19.99
C ALA A 724 21.27 17.09 21.10
N ALA A 725 21.16 18.42 21.03
CA ALA A 725 20.55 19.24 22.07
C ALA A 725 19.01 19.31 22.01
N GLY A 726 18.37 18.80 20.96
CA GLY A 726 16.89 18.81 20.84
C GLY A 726 16.29 20.22 20.93
N ARG A 727 16.69 21.12 20.02
CA ARG A 727 16.33 22.54 20.10
C ARG A 727 14.83 22.81 19.81
N PRO A 728 14.22 23.84 20.44
CA PRO A 728 12.91 24.35 20.04
C PRO A 728 12.96 25.00 18.65
N ALA A 729 11.81 25.11 17.99
CA ALA A 729 11.68 25.61 16.61
C ALA A 729 12.42 26.93 16.36
N ALA A 730 12.26 27.93 17.23
CA ALA A 730 12.94 29.22 17.12
C ALA A 730 14.47 29.11 17.10
N ARG A 731 15.04 28.17 17.86
CA ARG A 731 16.50 27.93 17.89
C ARG A 731 17.00 27.15 16.68
N TRP A 732 16.15 26.35 16.02
CA TRP A 732 16.45 25.73 14.74
C TRP A 732 16.41 26.74 13.59
N GLN A 733 15.43 27.64 13.61
CA GLN A 733 15.33 28.72 12.63
C GLN A 733 16.56 29.65 12.71
N ALA A 734 16.91 30.10 13.91
CA ALA A 734 18.11 30.91 14.13
C ALA A 734 19.42 30.18 13.72
N LEU A 735 19.45 28.86 13.81
CA LEU A 735 20.58 28.08 13.30
C LEU A 735 20.59 28.09 11.77
N ALA A 736 19.46 27.82 11.12
CA ALA A 736 19.32 27.85 9.66
C ALA A 736 19.80 29.17 9.06
N ASP A 737 19.41 30.29 9.66
CA ASP A 737 19.78 31.64 9.17
C ASP A 737 21.27 31.95 9.33
N SER A 738 22.00 31.15 10.11
CA SER A 738 23.43 31.33 10.38
C SER A 738 24.36 30.36 9.62
N LEU A 739 23.81 29.40 8.88
CA LEU A 739 24.57 28.40 8.12
C LEU A 739 24.79 28.86 6.68
N ARG A 740 25.96 28.57 6.11
CA ARG A 740 26.28 28.89 4.70
C ARG A 740 26.01 27.73 3.76
N THR A 741 26.14 26.49 4.25
CA THR A 741 25.94 25.28 3.45
C THR A 741 24.45 25.06 3.13
N PRO A 742 23.99 25.14 1.86
CA PRO A 742 22.57 25.08 1.52
C PRO A 742 21.84 23.83 2.04
N PHE A 743 22.51 22.67 1.96
CA PHE A 743 21.99 21.41 2.51
C PHE A 743 21.71 21.49 4.03
N LEU A 744 22.62 22.10 4.80
CA LEU A 744 22.45 22.24 6.25
C LEU A 744 21.39 23.30 6.60
N VAL A 745 21.28 24.37 5.82
CA VAL A 745 20.19 25.37 5.96
C VAL A 745 18.84 24.69 5.78
N GLU A 746 18.67 23.91 4.71
CA GLU A 746 17.43 23.18 4.46
C GLU A 746 17.15 22.16 5.57
N TRP A 747 18.18 21.44 6.02
CA TRP A 747 18.05 20.48 7.10
C TRP A 747 17.61 21.15 8.42
N ALA A 748 18.22 22.28 8.81
CA ALA A 748 17.82 23.03 9.99
C ALA A 748 16.37 23.55 9.92
N ARG A 749 15.92 24.02 8.75
CA ARG A 749 14.52 24.45 8.55
C ARG A 749 13.53 23.29 8.70
N ARG A 750 13.88 22.10 8.22
CA ARG A 750 13.08 20.88 8.45
C ARG A 750 13.00 20.53 9.94
N GLN A 751 14.11 20.63 10.67
CA GLN A 751 14.10 20.43 12.13
C GLN A 751 13.27 21.48 12.88
N ALA A 752 13.25 22.73 12.41
CA ALA A 752 12.40 23.77 12.98
C ALA A 752 10.91 23.42 12.84
N GLY A 753 10.49 23.00 11.64
CA GLY A 753 9.12 22.56 11.38
C GLY A 753 8.71 21.36 12.25
N ALA A 754 9.58 20.34 12.35
CA ALA A 754 9.33 19.18 13.20
C ALA A 754 9.17 19.55 14.69
N ALA A 755 10.00 20.49 15.18
CA ALA A 755 9.95 20.95 16.56
C ALA A 755 8.68 21.78 16.87
N GLU A 756 8.16 22.51 15.89
CA GLU A 756 6.91 23.27 15.98
C GLU A 756 5.70 22.33 16.07
N VAL A 757 5.61 21.33 15.18
CA VAL A 757 4.56 20.30 15.21
C VAL A 757 4.56 19.56 16.56
N ALA A 758 5.74 19.20 17.09
CA ALA A 758 5.86 18.55 18.39
C ALA A 758 5.42 19.46 19.57
N ALA A 759 5.59 20.77 19.45
CA ALA A 759 5.11 21.71 20.46
C ALA A 759 3.57 21.84 20.44
N ASP A 760 2.97 21.89 19.25
CA ASP A 760 1.51 21.98 19.09
C ASP A 760 0.78 20.74 19.58
N GLN A 761 1.29 19.54 19.28
CA GLN A 761 0.74 18.29 19.80
C GLN A 761 0.72 18.27 21.34
N ARG A 762 1.81 18.69 21.99
CA ARG A 762 1.88 18.80 23.46
C ARG A 762 0.84 19.78 24.02
N ARG A 763 0.60 20.92 23.34
CA ARG A 763 -0.43 21.89 23.75
C ARG A 763 -1.84 21.30 23.65
N GLN A 764 -2.15 20.61 22.54
CA GLN A 764 -3.47 20.01 22.34
C GLN A 764 -3.78 18.88 23.34
N VAL A 765 -2.79 18.04 23.67
CA VAL A 765 -2.94 16.98 24.68
C VAL A 765 -3.27 17.57 26.05
N ARG A 766 -2.54 18.61 26.49
CA ARG A 766 -2.81 19.29 27.77
C ARG A 766 -4.22 19.89 27.82
N GLN A 767 -4.66 20.56 26.75
CA GLN A 767 -6.02 21.14 26.68
C GLN A 767 -7.12 20.06 26.79
N GLY A 768 -6.92 18.90 26.15
CA GLY A 768 -7.83 17.77 26.24
C GLY A 768 -7.94 17.20 27.67
N GLN A 769 -6.82 17.14 28.41
CA GLN A 769 -6.81 16.68 29.80
C GLN A 769 -7.55 17.65 30.74
N LEU A 770 -7.36 18.96 30.58
CA LEU A 770 -8.07 19.97 31.36
C LEU A 770 -9.60 19.88 31.13
N THR A 771 -10.01 19.73 29.86
CA THR A 771 -11.43 19.58 29.48
C THR A 771 -12.06 18.31 30.07
N ALA A 772 -11.36 17.18 30.03
CA ALA A 772 -11.82 15.92 30.63
C ALA A 772 -12.00 16.04 32.15
N THR A 773 -11.10 16.75 32.83
CA THR A 773 -11.16 16.98 34.29
C THR A 773 -12.36 17.85 34.67
N ARG A 774 -12.61 18.94 33.92
CA ARG A 774 -13.80 19.78 34.10
C ARG A 774 -15.12 19.03 33.87
N SER A 775 -15.19 18.16 32.86
CA SER A 775 -16.35 17.30 32.60
C SER A 775 -16.63 16.34 33.76
N ALA A 776 -15.59 15.69 34.31
CA ALA A 776 -15.74 14.80 35.45
C ALA A 776 -16.18 15.54 36.73
N ALA A 777 -15.73 16.79 36.90
CA ALA A 777 -16.21 17.66 37.97
C ALA A 777 -17.71 17.97 37.84
N SER A 778 -18.19 18.21 36.61
CA SER A 778 -19.61 18.41 36.35
C SER A 778 -20.45 17.17 36.63
N ASP A 779 -19.97 15.98 36.24
CA ASP A 779 -20.66 14.71 36.51
C ASP A 779 -20.82 14.47 38.02
N LEU A 780 -19.77 14.72 38.80
CA LEU A 780 -19.77 14.60 40.26
C LEU A 780 -20.73 15.60 40.92
N ARG A 781 -20.74 16.86 40.48
CA ARG A 781 -21.71 17.86 40.99
C ARG A 781 -23.16 17.43 40.76
N ARG A 782 -23.45 16.87 39.57
CA ARG A 782 -24.80 16.37 39.23
C ARG A 782 -25.19 15.17 40.12
N ALA A 783 -24.31 14.19 40.30
CA ALA A 783 -24.58 13.03 41.13
C ALA A 783 -24.86 13.43 42.60
N ALA A 784 -24.10 14.40 43.13
CA ALA A 784 -24.32 14.96 44.47
C ALA A 784 -25.68 15.70 44.57
N ALA A 785 -26.03 16.52 43.59
CA ALA A 785 -27.31 17.25 43.58
C ALA A 785 -28.54 16.34 43.53
N GLU A 786 -28.42 15.18 42.87
CA GLU A 786 -29.49 14.17 42.78
C GLU A 786 -29.54 13.23 44.00
N GLY A 787 -28.60 13.37 44.95
CA GLY A 787 -28.51 12.50 46.13
C GLY A 787 -28.17 11.04 45.80
N ARG A 788 -27.51 10.80 44.65
CA ARG A 788 -27.07 9.47 44.23
C ARG A 788 -25.70 9.13 44.80
N ASP A 789 -25.36 7.84 44.78
CA ASP A 789 -23.99 7.38 45.03
C ASP A 789 -23.05 8.01 44.01
N TRP A 790 -22.10 8.80 44.50
CA TRP A 790 -21.11 9.49 43.67
C TRP A 790 -19.68 8.96 43.81
N SER A 791 -19.49 7.80 44.47
CA SER A 791 -18.18 7.21 44.74
C SER A 791 -17.38 6.86 43.46
N GLY A 792 -18.07 6.53 42.36
CA GLY A 792 -17.45 6.28 41.06
C GLY A 792 -16.93 7.56 40.39
N GLU A 793 -17.74 8.61 40.42
CA GLU A 793 -17.48 9.93 39.87
C GLU A 793 -16.33 10.63 40.62
N TRP A 794 -16.30 10.52 41.95
CA TRP A 794 -15.22 11.06 42.79
C TRP A 794 -13.86 10.43 42.46
N ARG A 795 -13.76 9.10 42.37
CA ARG A 795 -12.51 8.40 42.02
C ARG A 795 -12.02 8.79 40.62
N ARG A 796 -12.94 8.91 39.66
CA ARG A 796 -12.62 9.35 38.30
C ARG A 796 -12.03 10.75 38.30
N LEU A 797 -12.63 11.69 39.02
CA LEU A 797 -12.15 13.06 39.08
C LEU A 797 -10.81 13.18 39.80
N SER A 798 -10.66 12.53 40.96
CA SER A 798 -9.42 12.56 41.74
C SER A 798 -8.22 12.04 40.94
N ALA A 799 -8.40 10.97 40.16
CA ALA A 799 -7.33 10.42 39.32
C ALA A 799 -6.94 11.35 38.17
N LEU A 800 -7.92 12.02 37.54
CA LEU A 800 -7.68 12.97 36.46
C LEU A 800 -6.95 14.23 36.95
N ALA A 801 -7.36 14.77 38.10
CA ALA A 801 -6.72 15.94 38.70
C ALA A 801 -5.26 15.66 39.11
N ALA A 802 -4.99 14.51 39.75
CA ALA A 802 -3.64 14.11 40.14
C ALA A 802 -2.69 13.96 38.93
N ARG A 803 -3.16 13.35 37.83
CA ARG A 803 -2.36 13.18 36.61
C ARG A 803 -1.99 14.53 35.98
N PHE A 804 -2.96 15.45 35.87
CA PHE A 804 -2.70 16.77 35.30
C PHE A 804 -1.69 17.58 36.12
N LEU A 805 -1.85 17.60 37.45
CA LEU A 805 -0.95 18.33 38.35
C LEU A 805 0.48 17.74 38.34
N GLY A 806 0.63 16.42 38.23
CA GLY A 806 1.94 15.77 38.09
C GLY A 806 2.67 16.11 36.79
N GLU A 807 1.96 16.12 35.66
CA GLU A 807 2.52 16.48 34.35
C GLU A 807 2.85 17.98 34.24
N ALA A 808 2.04 18.85 34.87
CA ALA A 808 2.29 20.29 34.92
C ALA A 808 3.58 20.63 35.71
N ALA A 809 3.81 19.95 36.83
CA ALA A 809 5.01 20.15 37.64
C ALA A 809 6.31 19.77 36.91
N ALA A 810 6.28 18.75 36.03
CA ALA A 810 7.42 18.35 35.20
C ALA A 810 7.65 19.26 33.99
N GLY A 811 6.62 19.98 33.54
CA GLY A 811 6.62 20.75 32.31
C GLY A 811 7.17 22.17 32.41
N GLY A 812 7.31 22.74 33.62
CA GLY A 812 7.83 24.10 33.85
C GLY A 812 6.97 25.25 33.29
N ASP A 813 5.93 24.96 32.52
CA ASP A 813 4.98 25.92 31.99
C ASP A 813 3.91 26.23 33.04
N GLY A 814 4.03 27.39 33.69
CA GLY A 814 3.00 27.97 34.56
C GLY A 814 1.75 28.32 33.76
N SER A 815 0.92 27.32 33.46
CA SER A 815 -0.25 27.43 32.58
C SER A 815 -1.58 27.51 33.35
N ASP A 816 -2.55 28.15 32.68
CA ASP A 816 -3.94 28.32 33.09
C ASP A 816 -4.61 27.00 33.49
N GLY A 817 -5.29 27.02 34.64
CA GLY A 817 -6.05 25.87 35.17
C GLY A 817 -5.33 25.04 36.24
N THR A 818 -4.02 25.21 36.44
CA THR A 818 -3.28 24.56 37.55
C THR A 818 -3.81 24.97 38.92
N SER A 819 -4.10 26.26 39.13
CA SER A 819 -4.71 26.79 40.36
C SER A 819 -6.14 26.26 40.56
N GLU A 820 -6.96 26.28 39.52
CA GLU A 820 -8.35 25.76 39.55
C GLU A 820 -8.39 24.28 39.93
N LEU A 821 -7.49 23.47 39.38
CA LEU A 821 -7.43 22.04 39.66
C LEU A 821 -6.83 21.73 41.04
N ALA A 822 -5.92 22.57 41.55
CA ALA A 822 -5.44 22.47 42.92
C ALA A 822 -6.57 22.72 43.93
N GLU A 823 -7.40 23.74 43.70
CA GLU A 823 -8.59 24.03 44.53
C GLU A 823 -9.63 22.89 44.46
N LEU A 824 -9.87 22.35 43.27
CA LEU A 824 -10.76 21.22 43.08
C LEU A 824 -10.27 19.96 43.81
N ALA A 825 -8.97 19.67 43.74
CA ALA A 825 -8.36 18.56 44.47
C ALA A 825 -8.52 18.73 45.99
N ALA A 826 -8.29 19.94 46.51
CA ALA A 826 -8.48 20.23 47.93
C ALA A 826 -9.94 20.06 48.39
N ALA A 827 -10.92 20.45 47.56
CA ALA A 827 -12.33 20.26 47.86
C ALA A 827 -12.74 18.78 47.92
N LEU A 828 -12.13 17.93 47.10
CA LEU A 828 -12.42 16.49 47.06
C LEU A 828 -11.96 15.76 48.31
N ASP A 829 -10.93 16.24 49.00
CA ASP A 829 -10.38 15.60 50.20
C ASP A 829 -11.05 16.08 51.51
N ARG A 830 -12.06 16.96 51.45
CA ARG A 830 -12.73 17.51 52.63
C ARG A 830 -13.66 16.47 53.30
N PRO A 831 -13.58 16.25 54.64
CA PRO A 831 -14.49 15.36 55.35
C PRO A 831 -15.95 15.83 55.35
N LEU A 832 -16.88 14.88 55.18
CA LEU A 832 -18.33 15.12 55.17
C LEU A 832 -19.00 14.50 56.40
N PRO A 833 -20.12 15.05 56.90
CA PRO A 833 -20.82 14.50 58.07
C PRO A 833 -21.63 13.25 57.69
N LEU A 834 -21.11 12.06 57.99
CA LEU A 834 -21.77 10.78 57.78
C LEU A 834 -22.72 10.49 58.96
N ARG A 835 -24.03 10.41 58.70
CA ARG A 835 -25.04 10.05 59.71
C ARG A 835 -25.50 8.60 59.54
N LEU A 836 -25.36 7.80 60.59
CA LEU A 836 -25.82 6.41 60.66
C LEU A 836 -27.14 6.37 61.44
N ARG A 837 -28.19 5.80 60.83
CA ARG A 837 -29.57 5.77 61.38
C ARG A 837 -29.95 4.46 62.04
N GLN A 838 -29.43 3.35 61.53
CA GLN A 838 -29.76 2.02 62.04
C GLN A 838 -28.62 1.06 61.72
N ALA A 839 -28.44 0.06 62.58
CA ALA A 839 -27.65 -1.11 62.26
C ALA A 839 -28.41 -2.41 62.56
N THR A 840 -28.23 -3.41 61.69
CA THR A 840 -28.64 -4.79 61.92
C THR A 840 -27.39 -5.65 62.04
N VAL A 841 -27.24 -6.31 63.18
CA VAL A 841 -26.15 -7.25 63.45
C VAL A 841 -26.67 -8.66 63.28
N ARG A 842 -25.92 -9.51 62.59
CA ARG A 842 -26.14 -10.96 62.49
C ARG A 842 -24.87 -11.68 62.93
N LEU A 843 -24.99 -12.65 63.83
CA LEU A 843 -23.87 -13.45 64.32
C LEU A 843 -24.16 -14.94 64.08
N PRO A 844 -23.13 -15.79 63.87
CA PRO A 844 -23.32 -17.23 63.73
C PRO A 844 -23.78 -17.86 65.05
N GLN A 845 -24.41 -19.04 64.98
CA GLN A 845 -24.97 -19.73 66.16
C GLN A 845 -23.94 -19.94 67.28
N SER A 846 -22.67 -20.17 66.94
CA SER A 846 -21.56 -20.39 67.87
C SER A 846 -21.08 -19.11 68.59
N ALA A 847 -21.49 -17.92 68.16
CA ALA A 847 -21.01 -16.65 68.74
C ALA A 847 -21.51 -16.40 70.16
N LEU A 848 -22.71 -16.91 70.50
CA LEU A 848 -23.35 -16.73 71.80
C LEU A 848 -23.96 -18.05 72.29
N ALA A 849 -23.88 -18.30 73.60
CA ALA A 849 -24.50 -19.48 74.23
C ALA A 849 -26.00 -19.29 74.51
N GLY A 850 -26.48 -18.05 74.49
CA GLY A 850 -27.86 -17.64 74.74
C GLY A 850 -28.09 -16.19 74.28
N PRO A 851 -29.32 -15.66 74.37
CA PRO A 851 -29.58 -14.24 74.12
C PRO A 851 -28.70 -13.36 75.00
N ASP A 852 -28.18 -12.25 74.45
CA ASP A 852 -27.24 -11.35 75.14
C ASP A 852 -27.54 -9.88 74.83
N ILE A 853 -26.91 -8.95 75.56
CA ILE A 853 -26.96 -7.51 75.34
C ILE A 853 -25.63 -7.06 74.72
N ALA A 854 -25.70 -6.32 73.61
CA ALA A 854 -24.53 -5.82 72.91
C ALA A 854 -24.57 -4.30 72.72
N VAL A 855 -23.41 -3.72 72.41
CA VAL A 855 -23.19 -2.32 72.03
C VAL A 855 -22.40 -2.30 70.72
N LEU A 856 -22.81 -1.46 69.77
CA LEU A 856 -22.05 -1.15 68.56
C LEU A 856 -21.17 0.07 68.80
N GLU A 857 -19.87 -0.09 68.66
CA GLU A 857 -18.87 0.98 68.61
C GLU A 857 -18.49 1.27 67.16
N VAL A 858 -18.37 2.55 66.80
CA VAL A 858 -18.00 3.01 65.46
C VAL A 858 -16.90 4.06 65.57
N SER A 859 -15.83 3.92 64.80
CA SER A 859 -14.73 4.89 64.74
C SER A 859 -14.27 5.09 63.29
N VAL A 860 -13.68 6.25 63.02
CA VAL A 860 -13.03 6.56 61.74
C VAL A 860 -11.52 6.43 61.95
N ALA A 861 -10.82 5.64 61.14
CA ALA A 861 -9.42 5.27 61.41
C ALA A 861 -8.46 6.47 61.54
N ALA A 862 -8.74 7.56 60.83
CA ALA A 862 -7.96 8.80 60.86
C ALA A 862 -8.45 9.84 61.89
N GLY A 863 -9.54 9.56 62.63
CA GLY A 863 -10.19 10.53 63.52
C GLY A 863 -10.23 10.11 64.99
N ASP A 864 -10.12 11.08 65.88
CA ASP A 864 -10.23 10.87 67.32
C ASP A 864 -11.70 10.90 67.77
N GLY A 865 -12.36 9.74 67.74
CA GLY A 865 -13.71 9.64 68.28
C GLY A 865 -14.37 8.28 68.10
N LEU A 866 -14.19 7.40 69.09
CA LEU A 866 -15.04 6.22 69.23
C LEU A 866 -16.45 6.67 69.64
N LYS A 867 -17.45 6.36 68.81
CA LYS A 867 -18.86 6.57 69.13
C LYS A 867 -19.49 5.25 69.51
N ARG A 868 -20.33 5.25 70.54
CA ARG A 868 -21.06 4.06 71.01
C ARG A 868 -22.55 4.25 70.84
N SER A 869 -23.23 3.21 70.39
CA SER A 869 -24.69 3.13 70.39
C SER A 869 -25.23 2.84 71.80
N GLY A 870 -26.55 2.94 71.98
CA GLY A 870 -27.22 2.37 73.14
C GLY A 870 -27.13 0.84 73.14
N ALA A 871 -27.21 0.23 74.32
CA ALA A 871 -27.26 -1.22 74.45
C ALA A 871 -28.52 -1.79 73.78
N PHE A 872 -28.38 -2.91 73.05
CA PHE A 872 -29.47 -3.55 72.33
C PHE A 872 -29.46 -5.07 72.52
N PRO A 873 -30.63 -5.72 72.54
CA PRO A 873 -30.71 -7.17 72.67
C PRO A 873 -30.33 -7.87 71.36
N VAL A 874 -29.59 -8.98 71.48
CA VAL A 874 -29.29 -9.90 70.40
C VAL A 874 -30.03 -11.21 70.67
N GLY A 875 -31.06 -11.49 69.88
CA GLY A 875 -31.94 -12.65 70.03
C GLY A 875 -31.74 -13.71 68.95
N PRO A 876 -32.37 -14.90 69.07
CA PRO A 876 -32.26 -15.95 68.07
C PRO A 876 -32.83 -15.49 66.72
N SER A 877 -32.13 -15.79 65.64
CA SER A 877 -32.60 -15.62 64.26
C SER A 877 -33.78 -16.56 63.97
N ALA A 878 -34.67 -16.17 63.06
CA ALA A 878 -35.73 -17.04 62.54
C ALA A 878 -35.32 -17.64 61.18
N PRO A 879 -35.42 -18.97 60.96
CA PRO A 879 -35.83 -20.00 61.92
C PRO A 879 -34.76 -20.26 62.99
N ALA A 880 -35.19 -20.75 64.17
CA ALA A 880 -34.30 -20.99 65.31
C ALA A 880 -33.16 -21.95 64.94
N GLY A 881 -31.95 -21.66 65.46
CA GLY A 881 -30.73 -22.41 65.15
C GLY A 881 -29.93 -21.89 63.95
N THR A 882 -30.39 -20.81 63.30
CA THR A 882 -29.69 -20.20 62.15
C THR A 882 -28.74 -19.06 62.52
N GLY A 883 -28.56 -18.78 63.82
CA GLY A 883 -27.70 -17.70 64.34
C GLY A 883 -28.45 -16.70 65.21
N TRP A 884 -27.83 -15.53 65.41
CA TRP A 884 -28.31 -14.47 66.30
C TRP A 884 -28.49 -13.16 65.54
N VAL A 885 -29.53 -12.38 65.85
CA VAL A 885 -29.83 -11.10 65.21
C VAL A 885 -30.15 -10.03 66.25
N GLY A 886 -29.57 -8.85 66.08
CA GLY A 886 -29.88 -7.66 66.86
C GLY A 886 -30.11 -6.45 65.94
N ASN A 887 -31.03 -5.58 66.32
CA ASN A 887 -31.28 -4.31 65.63
C ASN A 887 -31.06 -3.17 66.61
N VAL A 888 -30.34 -2.13 66.17
CA VAL A 888 -30.08 -0.93 66.96
C VAL A 888 -30.35 0.31 66.13
N THR A 889 -31.15 1.22 66.68
CA THR A 889 -31.31 2.57 66.12
C THR A 889 -30.08 3.39 66.49
N LEU A 890 -29.50 4.06 65.50
CA LEU A 890 -28.30 4.87 65.64
C LEU A 890 -28.69 6.35 65.40
N ASP A 891 -28.10 7.24 66.20
CA ASP A 891 -28.08 8.67 65.89
C ASP A 891 -26.64 9.18 65.96
N LEU A 892 -25.76 8.49 65.22
CA LEU A 892 -24.33 8.76 65.21
C LEU A 892 -23.98 9.61 64.00
N VAL A 893 -23.31 10.74 64.22
CA VAL A 893 -22.74 11.60 63.18
C VAL A 893 -21.22 11.60 63.33
N LEU A 894 -20.53 11.27 62.24
CA LEU A 894 -19.06 11.16 62.19
C LEU A 894 -18.51 12.00 61.03
N PRO A 895 -17.42 12.74 61.21
CA PRO A 895 -16.69 13.30 60.08
C PRO A 895 -16.03 12.16 59.31
N PHE A 896 -16.41 11.98 58.04
CA PHE A 896 -15.90 10.92 57.19
C PHE A 896 -15.37 11.52 55.89
N GLY A 897 -14.05 11.44 55.72
CA GLY A 897 -13.36 11.78 54.50
C GLY A 897 -13.39 10.65 53.48
N PRO A 898 -13.29 10.97 52.18
CA PRO A 898 -13.24 9.96 51.13
C PRO A 898 -12.04 9.01 51.19
N ARG A 899 -11.00 9.34 51.96
CA ARG A 899 -9.83 8.48 52.21
C ARG A 899 -9.85 7.79 53.58
N ASP A 900 -10.89 8.03 54.36
CA ASP A 900 -10.98 7.45 55.70
C ASP A 900 -11.63 6.07 55.67
N GLU A 901 -11.19 5.18 56.55
CA GLU A 901 -11.84 3.89 56.80
C GLU A 901 -12.80 3.98 57.97
N LEU A 902 -13.93 3.28 57.89
CA LEU A 902 -14.91 3.19 58.99
C LEU A 902 -14.79 1.84 59.68
N ILE A 903 -14.47 1.84 60.97
CA ILE A 903 -14.31 0.62 61.78
C ILE A 903 -15.54 0.48 62.68
N CYS A 904 -16.21 -0.68 62.61
CA CYS A 904 -17.37 -1.01 63.41
C CYS A 904 -17.08 -2.24 64.28
N ARG A 905 -17.35 -2.17 65.58
CA ARG A 905 -17.15 -3.24 66.56
C ARG A 905 -18.43 -3.51 67.33
N VAL A 906 -18.88 -4.75 67.37
CA VAL A 906 -20.00 -5.20 68.22
C VAL A 906 -19.39 -5.85 69.45
N VAL A 907 -19.71 -5.32 70.62
CA VAL A 907 -19.14 -5.74 71.92
C VAL A 907 -20.28 -6.15 72.85
N ALA A 908 -20.16 -7.30 73.53
CA ALA A 908 -21.11 -7.76 74.54
C ALA A 908 -21.04 -6.91 75.82
N ALA A 909 -22.05 -7.02 76.69
CA ALA A 909 -22.10 -6.29 77.96
C ALA A 909 -20.93 -6.59 78.91
N ASP A 910 -20.29 -7.76 78.77
CA ASP A 910 -19.10 -8.19 79.52
C ASP A 910 -17.78 -7.65 78.93
N GLY A 911 -17.83 -6.91 77.82
CA GLY A 911 -16.67 -6.35 77.12
C GLY A 911 -16.06 -7.27 76.04
N ARG A 912 -16.63 -8.45 75.80
CA ARG A 912 -16.14 -9.38 74.77
C ARG A 912 -16.50 -8.89 73.36
N LEU A 913 -15.52 -8.87 72.46
CA LEU A 913 -15.74 -8.56 71.04
C LEU A 913 -16.50 -9.70 70.35
N LEU A 914 -17.66 -9.39 69.79
CA LEU A 914 -18.51 -10.34 69.07
C LEU A 914 -18.31 -10.28 67.56
N LEU A 915 -18.07 -9.08 67.02
CA LEU A 915 -17.88 -8.85 65.59
C LEU A 915 -17.04 -7.59 65.37
N GLN A 916 -16.10 -7.63 64.42
CA GLN A 916 -15.43 -6.43 63.92
C GLN A 916 -15.55 -6.39 62.40
N SER A 917 -15.83 -5.22 61.84
CA SER A 917 -15.91 -4.99 60.40
C SER A 917 -15.28 -3.65 60.06
N THR A 918 -14.52 -3.61 58.97
CA THR A 918 -13.94 -2.37 58.42
C THR A 918 -14.58 -2.09 57.07
N VAL A 919 -15.09 -0.88 56.89
CA VAL A 919 -15.55 -0.38 55.59
C VAL A 919 -14.37 0.33 54.92
N PRO A 920 -13.99 -0.04 53.68
CA PRO A 920 -12.92 0.63 52.96
C PRO A 920 -13.27 2.09 52.67
N SER A 921 -12.23 2.91 52.50
CA SER A 921 -12.39 4.30 52.07
C SER A 921 -13.04 4.41 50.69
N LEU A 922 -13.57 5.58 50.32
CA LEU A 922 -14.07 5.81 48.95
C LEU A 922 -12.96 5.65 47.91
N ALA A 923 -11.71 6.01 48.26
CA ALA A 923 -10.54 5.79 47.41
C ALA A 923 -10.30 4.30 47.12
N ASP A 924 -10.53 3.43 48.12
CA ASP A 924 -10.34 1.98 48.04
C ASP A 924 -11.60 1.22 47.58
N GLY A 925 -12.61 1.95 47.09
CA GLY A 925 -13.83 1.36 46.52
C GLY A 925 -14.99 1.20 47.51
N GLY A 926 -14.97 1.90 48.63
CA GLY A 926 -16.13 2.14 49.48
C GLY A 926 -17.26 2.83 48.71
N GLY A 927 -18.50 2.38 48.91
CA GLY A 927 -19.73 2.95 48.37
C GLY A 927 -20.93 2.51 49.23
N PRO A 928 -22.16 2.96 48.95
CA PRO A 928 -23.37 2.63 49.73
C PRO A 928 -23.56 1.11 49.88
N GLY A 929 -23.20 0.32 48.85
CA GLY A 929 -23.21 -1.15 48.93
C GLY A 929 -22.21 -1.72 49.94
N SER A 930 -21.06 -1.08 50.10
CA SER A 930 -20.01 -1.43 51.06
C SER A 930 -20.44 -1.11 52.50
N PHE A 931 -21.22 -0.05 52.71
CA PHE A 931 -21.85 0.25 54.01
C PHE A 931 -23.09 -0.62 54.28
N GLY A 932 -23.74 -1.08 53.21
CA GLY A 932 -24.95 -1.87 53.25
C GLY A 932 -24.74 -3.26 53.84
N LYS A 933 -23.80 -4.10 53.41
CA LYS A 933 -23.65 -5.45 54.00
C LYS A 933 -22.18 -5.79 54.23
N LEU A 934 -21.71 -5.57 55.44
CA LEU A 934 -20.38 -5.95 55.88
C LEU A 934 -20.39 -7.43 56.29
N ARG A 935 -19.60 -8.26 55.62
CA ARG A 935 -19.40 -9.67 55.96
C ARG A 935 -17.92 -9.90 56.32
N PRO A 936 -17.53 -9.78 57.59
CA PRO A 936 -16.19 -10.13 58.03
C PRO A 936 -16.05 -11.66 58.08
N GLY A 937 -15.97 -12.32 56.92
CA GLY A 937 -15.81 -13.78 56.81
C GLY A 937 -16.92 -14.60 57.49
N ASP A 938 -16.56 -15.76 58.05
CA ASP A 938 -17.48 -16.70 58.72
C ASP A 938 -18.03 -16.20 60.07
N GLY A 939 -17.64 -15.00 60.51
CA GLY A 939 -17.93 -14.45 61.84
C GLY A 939 -19.26 -13.71 62.00
N GLY A 940 -20.03 -13.50 60.92
CA GLY A 940 -21.32 -12.80 60.97
C GLY A 940 -21.51 -11.76 59.87
N ALA A 941 -22.50 -10.86 60.02
CA ALA A 941 -22.74 -9.75 59.12
C ALA A 941 -23.26 -8.50 59.85
N LEU A 942 -22.83 -7.31 59.42
CA LEU A 942 -23.31 -6.01 59.90
C LEU A 942 -23.92 -5.23 58.73
N HIS A 943 -25.14 -4.74 58.90
CA HIS A 943 -25.85 -3.92 57.92
C HIS A 943 -26.04 -2.51 58.48
N LEU A 944 -25.44 -1.48 57.88
CA LEU A 944 -25.59 -0.09 58.30
C LEU A 944 -26.54 0.66 57.36
N GLN A 945 -27.44 1.45 57.94
CA GLN A 945 -28.30 2.37 57.20
C GLN A 945 -27.76 3.79 57.30
N ILE A 946 -27.30 4.34 56.17
CA ILE A 946 -26.81 5.71 56.06
C ILE A 946 -27.98 6.66 55.77
N ASP A 947 -27.92 7.87 56.32
CA ASP A 947 -28.83 8.96 55.98
C ASP A 947 -28.64 9.39 54.50
N PRO A 948 -29.69 9.35 53.66
CA PRO A 948 -29.61 9.81 52.27
C PRO A 948 -29.07 11.24 52.10
N ALA A 949 -29.24 12.11 53.11
CA ALA A 949 -28.74 13.49 53.08
C ALA A 949 -27.20 13.59 52.96
N TRP A 950 -26.47 12.53 53.31
CA TRP A 950 -25.00 12.49 53.14
C TRP A 950 -24.60 12.59 51.66
N TRP A 951 -25.38 11.98 50.76
CA TRP A 951 -25.11 12.02 49.31
C TRP A 951 -25.25 13.42 48.72
N THR A 952 -26.09 14.26 49.33
CA THR A 952 -26.27 15.67 48.96
C THR A 952 -25.30 16.64 49.64
N ALA A 953 -24.47 16.17 50.58
CA ALA A 953 -23.61 17.04 51.39
C ALA A 953 -22.31 17.50 50.69
N LEU A 954 -21.95 16.88 49.56
CA LEU A 954 -20.74 17.23 48.81
C LEU A 954 -20.92 18.56 48.04
N VAL A 955 -20.08 19.55 48.34
CA VAL A 955 -20.04 20.84 47.64
C VAL A 955 -18.68 21.04 46.99
N LEU A 956 -18.66 21.20 45.67
CA LEU A 956 -17.46 21.48 44.89
C LEU A 956 -17.41 22.94 44.45
N PRO A 957 -16.21 23.56 44.35
CA PRO A 957 -16.08 24.93 43.85
C PRO A 957 -16.70 25.03 42.45
N ALA A 958 -17.34 26.16 42.15
CA ALA A 958 -17.85 26.43 40.80
C ALA A 958 -16.66 26.50 39.83
N PRO A 959 -16.83 26.07 38.56
CA PRO A 959 -15.79 26.32 37.57
C PRO A 959 -15.53 27.83 37.49
N ALA A 960 -14.26 28.24 37.56
CA ALA A 960 -13.92 29.62 37.27
C ALA A 960 -14.43 29.91 35.85
N VAL A 961 -15.34 30.87 35.72
CA VAL A 961 -15.79 31.33 34.41
C VAL A 961 -14.63 32.14 33.84
N VAL A 962 -13.71 31.46 33.16
CA VAL A 962 -12.64 32.10 32.41
C VAL A 962 -13.28 32.65 31.14
N PHE A 963 -13.43 33.98 31.08
CA PHE A 963 -13.86 34.72 29.89
C PHE A 963 -12.72 34.80 28.87
#